data_AF-A0AB39U590-F1
#
_entry.id   AF-A0AB39U590-F1
#
_cell.length_a   1.000
_cell.length_b   1.000
_cell.length_c   1.000
_cell.angle_alpha   90.00
_cell.angle_beta   90.00
_cell.angle_gamma   90.00
#
_symmetry.space_group_name_H-M   'P 1'
#
loop_
_entity.id
_entity.type
_entity.pdbx_description
1 polymer ?
#
loop_
_entity_poly.entity_id
_entity_poly.type
_entity_poly.pdbx_seq_one_letter_code
_entity_poly.pdbx_strand_id
1 'polypeptide(L)'
;MVYKQRHMRASRWLLAAVAVATCVTATNLAAVMAPTASAAEATNVQATAQDACSAHIGLSGYSDALDGVQADGVEVGGLSSLAWDQTSGSYVSSLDNNGKTSARIWFIGGNLASPKITGSPIILKHADGTPYDGTNSDNEGLAVLPDGNFMVSSETEPSIRIYNRQGIQQQELAVPSRFDVAPAGEATDNLTLEGVSVSPAGHEVIASMEGSLSGDGVQGTSLIRRFLVYRDDQAGAAGQWKLTKQVAFNVADGAKGVSDIALLSDDSALVLQRSYNKTTGNDIILSKISAITTASDVSNVANLSSAPASDFVPATTLGDLVNCSTLNAPLKPGAVQKNPLMDNYEGLAITKQSGNIANVSLISDNNFNPTQTTRVLNLNVDTAVYESDTNQPDLMSILSGFSSLWQASNPFDSKNPSTFGVGVVKNAQILKENDDLTQAINNKAAEGSTSSTPSKQVQRALVDSDYELGETLPDSLGPVLGTYLNQGIAKNQLPLFTKLFMQTDASGYGVSTLGDYVSTSKPKKAYNHPRPYVDRTKGGYPAAGLETSVPIVKAPVWTSADGNEHDPSYNGMLTSGSFPSGHTTYATSGAVGLATLLPELAPEILARGSEAGNNRIVLGVHYPLDIIGGRMDGDAANAARWSDPEFVKDQLMPARAELVNYLTAQCKANGEGSTLAACITATKANGTNGYSNDFVDVVSKEAVTDRASAIKVYENRMTYGFSQVGTGVSALQKAASTSVANVPTGAENLLITTYPTLSSAQRREVLAMTALPVSDEPLQAESQGYYNLDLAAAMSSTVQLDSKGNVVKVIPGAAVPSVQNVSDNGGSNGGSNSGSNGGSAPTPAPTNSGNGGTPNASKTPTQINNAGGETASKPLASTGANVSLIAAIGALVLLIGGSLVLIRRHSQLFK
;
A
#
# COMPACT_ATOMS: atom_id res chain seq x y z
N MET A 1 -64.45 -34.10 -34.75
CA MET A 1 -65.75 -34.78 -34.44
C MET A 1 -65.79 -35.04 -32.95
N VAL A 2 -66.53 -34.24 -32.17
CA VAL A 2 -67.92 -34.50 -31.71
C VAL A 2 -67.97 -35.36 -30.43
N TYR A 3 -68.10 -34.66 -29.29
CA TYR A 3 -69.25 -34.70 -28.37
C TYR A 3 -69.48 -35.88 -27.39
N LYS A 4 -69.96 -35.46 -26.18
CA LYS A 4 -70.87 -36.13 -25.21
C LYS A 4 -70.28 -37.18 -24.26
N GLN A 5 -70.27 -36.92 -22.94
CA GLN A 5 -71.38 -36.90 -21.93
C GLN A 5 -71.59 -38.27 -21.25
N ARG A 6 -71.94 -38.19 -19.95
CA ARG A 6 -72.61 -39.20 -19.07
C ARG A 6 -71.66 -40.10 -18.25
N HIS A 7 -71.90 -40.44 -16.98
CA HIS A 7 -72.90 -40.06 -15.98
C HIS A 7 -72.41 -40.50 -14.58
N MET A 8 -72.84 -39.73 -13.59
CA MET A 8 -73.01 -39.93 -12.14
C MET A 8 -72.78 -41.30 -11.44
N ARG A 9 -72.03 -41.19 -10.32
CA ARG A 9 -72.24 -41.69 -8.93
C ARG A 9 -72.30 -43.21 -8.67
N ALA A 10 -71.34 -43.74 -7.88
CA ALA A 10 -71.53 -43.97 -6.43
C ALA A 10 -70.35 -44.75 -5.77
N SER A 11 -69.94 -44.28 -4.58
CA SER A 11 -69.49 -45.04 -3.40
C SER A 11 -68.04 -45.57 -3.24
N ARG A 12 -67.32 -44.90 -2.31
CA ARG A 12 -66.68 -45.43 -1.08
C ARG A 12 -65.22 -45.99 -1.11
N TRP A 13 -64.33 -45.20 -0.45
CA TRP A 13 -63.03 -45.48 0.21
C TRP A 13 -61.78 -45.80 -0.64
N LEU A 14 -60.86 -44.83 -0.83
CA LEU A 14 -59.53 -44.72 -0.18
C LEU A 14 -58.68 -43.58 -0.81
N LEU A 15 -58.01 -42.81 0.05
CA LEU A 15 -56.81 -41.98 -0.10
C LEU A 15 -56.39 -41.33 -1.45
N ALA A 16 -56.14 -40.02 -1.31
CA ALA A 16 -55.02 -39.22 -1.85
C ALA A 16 -55.25 -38.30 -3.07
N ALA A 17 -54.80 -37.06 -2.84
CA ALA A 17 -54.22 -36.09 -3.77
C ALA A 17 -55.15 -35.14 -4.57
N VAL A 18 -55.04 -33.86 -4.14
CA VAL A 18 -54.84 -32.65 -4.96
C VAL A 18 -56.07 -31.86 -5.45
N ALA A 19 -56.12 -30.64 -4.87
CA ALA A 19 -56.54 -29.34 -5.39
C ALA A 19 -57.98 -29.14 -5.91
N VAL A 20 -58.61 -28.08 -5.42
CA VAL A 20 -59.10 -26.93 -6.19
C VAL A 20 -59.86 -26.00 -5.23
N ALA A 21 -59.54 -24.71 -5.23
CA ALA A 21 -60.51 -23.64 -5.50
C ALA A 21 -60.03 -22.28 -4.97
N THR A 22 -59.62 -21.44 -5.91
CA THR A 22 -59.59 -19.99 -5.81
C THR A 22 -61.00 -19.39 -5.67
N CYS A 23 -61.11 -18.48 -4.69
CA CYS A 23 -61.87 -17.22 -4.66
C CYS A 23 -63.42 -17.24 -4.61
N VAL A 24 -63.95 -16.93 -3.42
CA VAL A 24 -65.05 -15.95 -3.25
C VAL A 24 -64.71 -15.05 -2.05
N THR A 25 -64.86 -13.75 -2.27
CA THR A 25 -64.52 -12.62 -1.41
C THR A 25 -65.50 -12.38 -0.24
N ALA A 26 -64.90 -11.92 0.86
CA ALA A 26 -65.41 -10.98 1.88
C ALA A 26 -66.43 -11.48 2.92
N THR A 27 -65.98 -11.60 4.17
CA THR A 27 -66.44 -10.75 5.29
C THR A 27 -65.49 -10.87 6.49
N ASN A 28 -65.34 -9.74 7.19
CA ASN A 28 -64.34 -9.43 8.20
C ASN A 28 -64.33 -10.35 9.44
N LEU A 29 -63.13 -10.79 9.84
CA LEU A 29 -62.74 -10.95 11.24
C LEU A 29 -61.29 -10.50 11.38
N ALA A 30 -61.10 -9.39 12.07
CA ALA A 30 -59.81 -8.89 12.48
C ALA A 30 -59.17 -9.88 13.46
N ALA A 31 -58.24 -10.70 12.97
CA ALA A 31 -57.25 -11.36 13.78
C ALA A 31 -55.90 -10.69 13.45
N VAL A 32 -55.29 -10.09 14.46
CA VAL A 32 -53.98 -9.46 14.41
C VAL A 32 -52.96 -10.50 13.94
N MET A 33 -52.63 -10.48 12.65
CA MET A 33 -51.39 -11.08 12.17
C MET A 33 -50.28 -10.09 12.49
N ALA A 34 -49.53 -10.37 13.55
CA ALA A 34 -48.21 -9.78 13.70
C ALA A 34 -47.43 -10.10 12.40
N PRO A 35 -46.81 -9.10 11.74
CA PRO A 35 -45.93 -9.41 10.64
C PRO A 35 -44.79 -10.25 11.20
N THR A 36 -44.69 -11.50 10.76
CA THR A 36 -43.43 -12.23 10.86
C THR A 36 -42.47 -11.48 9.95
N ALA A 37 -41.70 -10.56 10.52
CA ALA A 37 -40.54 -9.99 9.86
C ALA A 37 -39.65 -11.17 9.45
N SER A 38 -39.42 -11.35 8.15
CA SER A 38 -38.37 -12.25 7.71
C SER A 38 -37.06 -11.73 8.26
N ALA A 39 -36.35 -12.53 9.05
CA ALA A 39 -34.96 -12.24 9.39
C ALA A 39 -34.21 -11.96 8.07
N ALA A 40 -33.51 -10.83 8.00
CA ALA A 40 -32.64 -10.53 6.88
C ALA A 40 -31.65 -11.71 6.72
N GLU A 41 -31.41 -12.15 5.49
CA GLU A 41 -30.40 -13.20 5.25
C GLU A 41 -29.04 -12.71 5.74
N ALA A 42 -28.37 -13.53 6.56
CA ALA A 42 -27.05 -13.24 7.08
C ALA A 42 -26.08 -12.97 5.92
N THR A 43 -25.55 -11.76 5.85
CA THR A 43 -24.60 -11.36 4.81
C THR A 43 -23.18 -11.68 5.27
N ASN A 44 -22.40 -12.35 4.42
CA ASN A 44 -20.96 -12.57 4.57
C ASN A 44 -20.30 -12.33 3.22
N VAL A 45 -19.45 -11.31 3.12
CA VAL A 45 -18.76 -10.92 1.89
C VAL A 45 -17.27 -11.02 2.11
N GLN A 46 -16.57 -11.61 1.15
CA GLN A 46 -15.10 -11.75 1.15
C GLN A 46 -14.48 -10.71 0.22
N ALA A 47 -13.36 -10.13 0.64
CA ALA A 47 -12.61 -9.13 -0.09
C ALA A 47 -11.45 -9.73 -0.92
N THR A 48 -10.95 -8.94 -1.85
CA THR A 48 -9.74 -9.19 -2.65
C THR A 48 -8.59 -8.31 -2.18
N ALA A 49 -7.36 -8.52 -2.69
CA ALA A 49 -6.21 -7.69 -2.31
C ALA A 49 -6.34 -6.22 -2.75
N GLN A 50 -7.19 -5.94 -3.75
CA GLN A 50 -7.51 -4.60 -4.21
C GLN A 50 -8.45 -3.84 -3.27
N ASP A 51 -9.22 -4.55 -2.42
CA ASP A 51 -10.26 -3.96 -1.57
C ASP A 51 -9.71 -3.31 -0.27
N ALA A 52 -8.43 -3.01 -0.24
CA ALA A 52 -7.75 -2.56 0.95
C ALA A 52 -8.13 -1.14 1.39
N CYS A 53 -7.77 -0.81 2.62
CA CYS A 53 -7.99 0.51 3.23
C CYS A 53 -6.74 1.38 3.17
N SER A 54 -5.56 0.75 3.20
CA SER A 54 -4.25 1.41 3.12
C SER A 54 -3.15 0.40 2.79
N ALA A 55 -1.91 0.89 2.62
CA ALA A 55 -0.68 0.09 2.55
C ALA A 55 -0.54 -0.94 3.68
N HIS A 56 -1.07 -0.65 4.87
CA HIS A 56 -0.96 -1.51 6.05
C HIS A 56 -2.22 -2.33 6.31
N ILE A 57 -3.38 -1.94 5.77
CA ILE A 57 -4.66 -2.56 6.14
C ILE A 57 -5.32 -3.12 4.88
N GLY A 58 -5.23 -4.44 4.73
CA GLY A 58 -6.04 -5.20 3.79
C GLY A 58 -7.42 -5.52 4.38
N LEU A 59 -8.44 -5.50 3.53
CA LEU A 59 -9.79 -5.94 3.90
C LEU A 59 -9.89 -7.45 3.65
N SER A 60 -10.43 -8.20 4.61
CA SER A 60 -10.74 -9.64 4.45
C SER A 60 -12.21 -9.86 4.15
N GLY A 61 -13.09 -9.05 4.72
CA GLY A 61 -14.53 -9.14 4.52
C GLY A 61 -15.34 -8.57 5.69
N TYR A 62 -16.66 -8.64 5.61
CA TYR A 62 -17.56 -8.26 6.70
C TYR A 62 -18.71 -9.26 6.86
N SER A 63 -19.34 -9.25 8.03
CA SER A 63 -20.57 -10.00 8.29
C SER A 63 -21.57 -9.24 9.15
N ASP A 64 -22.83 -9.28 8.74
CA ASP A 64 -23.99 -8.71 9.47
C ASP A 64 -24.82 -9.81 10.14
N ALA A 65 -24.25 -11.00 10.33
CA ALA A 65 -24.98 -12.19 10.79
C ALA A 65 -25.53 -12.09 12.22
N LEU A 66 -25.08 -11.10 13.01
CA LEU A 66 -25.58 -10.82 14.35
C LEU A 66 -26.67 -9.74 14.38
N ASP A 67 -26.88 -9.00 13.27
CA ASP A 67 -27.83 -7.88 13.23
C ASP A 67 -29.28 -8.36 13.44
N GLY A 68 -29.94 -7.81 14.46
CA GLY A 68 -31.31 -8.17 14.84
C GLY A 68 -31.49 -9.60 15.37
N VAL A 69 -30.39 -10.31 15.70
CA VAL A 69 -30.46 -11.64 16.30
C VAL A 69 -31.11 -11.56 17.68
N GLN A 70 -32.03 -12.48 17.97
CA GLN A 70 -32.64 -12.65 19.29
C GLN A 70 -32.06 -13.89 19.95
N ALA A 71 -31.53 -13.74 21.16
CA ALA A 71 -30.98 -14.82 21.96
C ALA A 71 -31.35 -14.65 23.43
N ASP A 72 -31.71 -15.74 24.11
CA ASP A 72 -32.11 -15.72 25.52
C ASP A 72 -33.20 -14.67 25.86
N GLY A 73 -34.13 -14.45 24.92
CA GLY A 73 -35.25 -13.52 25.08
C GLY A 73 -34.89 -12.03 24.98
N VAL A 74 -33.66 -11.69 24.58
CA VAL A 74 -33.22 -10.32 24.30
C VAL A 74 -32.59 -10.20 22.93
N GLU A 75 -32.56 -8.98 22.40
CA GLU A 75 -31.81 -8.67 21.18
C GLU A 75 -30.31 -8.67 21.45
N VAL A 76 -29.54 -9.22 20.52
CA VAL A 76 -28.08 -9.14 20.50
C VAL A 76 -27.70 -7.83 19.81
N GLY A 77 -27.18 -6.89 20.60
CA GLY A 77 -26.74 -5.55 20.21
C GLY A 77 -25.99 -4.94 21.38
N GLY A 78 -25.59 -3.66 21.29
CA GLY A 78 -24.84 -3.05 22.39
C GLY A 78 -23.42 -3.62 22.53
N LEU A 79 -22.80 -4.06 21.43
CA LEU A 79 -21.58 -4.90 21.47
C LEU A 79 -20.32 -4.04 21.41
N SER A 80 -19.85 -3.57 22.57
CA SER A 80 -18.73 -2.62 22.66
C SER A 80 -17.34 -3.22 22.86
N SER A 81 -17.21 -4.55 22.95
CA SER A 81 -15.90 -5.20 23.12
C SER A 81 -15.73 -6.50 22.35
N LEU A 82 -14.49 -6.95 22.20
CA LEU A 82 -14.21 -8.24 21.57
C LEU A 82 -12.97 -8.92 22.16
N ALA A 83 -13.12 -10.12 22.71
CA ALA A 83 -12.01 -10.90 23.24
C ALA A 83 -12.11 -12.39 22.91
N TRP A 84 -10.97 -13.08 22.83
CA TRP A 84 -10.93 -14.54 22.65
C TRP A 84 -11.00 -15.26 23.99
N ASP A 85 -12.02 -16.11 24.17
CA ASP A 85 -12.08 -17.03 25.32
C ASP A 85 -11.65 -18.44 24.92
N GLN A 86 -10.40 -18.78 25.26
CA GLN A 86 -9.83 -20.10 24.98
C GLN A 86 -10.63 -21.24 25.63
N THR A 87 -11.31 -20.99 26.77
CA THR A 87 -12.04 -22.02 27.51
C THR A 87 -13.29 -22.48 26.76
N SER A 88 -14.03 -21.55 26.15
CA SER A 88 -15.21 -21.87 25.34
C SER A 88 -14.91 -22.10 23.87
N GLY A 89 -13.72 -21.69 23.39
CA GLY A 89 -13.41 -21.70 21.96
C GLY A 89 -14.27 -20.71 21.17
N SER A 90 -14.59 -19.58 21.79
CA SER A 90 -15.47 -18.55 21.24
C SER A 90 -14.86 -17.16 21.46
N TYR A 91 -15.12 -16.25 20.53
CA TYR A 91 -15.04 -14.84 20.84
C TYR A 91 -16.20 -14.44 21.75
N VAL A 92 -15.96 -13.43 22.57
CA VAL A 92 -16.91 -12.88 23.53
C VAL A 92 -16.99 -11.36 23.41
N SER A 93 -18.15 -10.79 23.71
CA SER A 93 -18.42 -9.34 23.71
C SER A 93 -19.31 -8.99 24.89
N SER A 94 -19.04 -7.88 25.57
CA SER A 94 -19.93 -7.28 26.56
C SER A 94 -21.14 -6.63 25.88
N LEU A 95 -22.21 -6.51 26.65
CA LEU A 95 -23.32 -5.59 26.42
C LEU A 95 -23.01 -4.27 27.14
N ASP A 96 -23.04 -3.17 26.39
CA ASP A 96 -22.97 -1.77 26.83
C ASP A 96 -24.16 -1.34 27.70
N ASN A 97 -24.27 -0.05 28.00
CA ASN A 97 -25.42 0.50 28.69
C ASN A 97 -26.73 0.34 27.91
N ASN A 98 -27.52 -0.67 28.30
CA ASN A 98 -28.89 -0.85 27.82
C ASN A 98 -29.94 -0.75 28.95
N GLY A 99 -29.86 0.34 29.72
CA GLY A 99 -30.85 0.68 30.74
C GLY A 99 -31.00 -0.40 31.81
N LYS A 100 -32.19 -1.00 31.96
CA LYS A 100 -32.46 -2.04 32.99
C LYS A 100 -32.14 -3.47 32.54
N THR A 101 -31.62 -3.63 31.33
CA THR A 101 -31.20 -4.95 30.85
C THR A 101 -29.98 -5.38 31.65
N SER A 102 -30.01 -6.58 32.23
CA SER A 102 -28.87 -7.06 33.00
C SER A 102 -27.61 -7.12 32.14
N ALA A 103 -26.52 -6.57 32.67
CA ALA A 103 -25.20 -6.58 32.07
C ALA A 103 -24.76 -8.03 31.79
N ARG A 104 -24.15 -8.25 30.63
CA ARG A 104 -23.85 -9.62 30.17
C ARG A 104 -22.70 -9.70 29.20
N ILE A 105 -22.17 -10.92 29.06
CA ILE A 105 -21.18 -11.30 28.04
C ILE A 105 -21.79 -12.34 27.11
N TRP A 106 -21.74 -12.08 25.81
CA TRP A 106 -22.19 -12.97 24.74
C TRP A 106 -21.06 -13.85 24.22
N PHE A 107 -21.38 -15.07 23.75
CA PHE A 107 -20.46 -15.97 23.07
C PHE A 107 -20.79 -16.03 21.58
N ILE A 108 -19.98 -15.39 20.74
CA ILE A 108 -20.28 -15.14 19.32
C ILE A 108 -19.60 -16.12 18.34
N GLY A 109 -19.08 -17.23 18.87
CA GLY A 109 -18.48 -18.33 18.11
C GLY A 109 -17.00 -18.11 17.79
N GLY A 110 -16.34 -19.15 17.26
CA GLY A 110 -14.91 -19.12 16.96
C GLY A 110 -14.52 -18.64 15.55
N ASN A 111 -15.49 -18.24 14.72
CA ASN A 111 -15.24 -17.75 13.37
C ASN A 111 -15.98 -16.43 13.13
N LEU A 112 -15.26 -15.32 13.19
CA LEU A 112 -15.79 -13.97 13.02
C LEU A 112 -16.08 -13.57 11.56
N ALA A 113 -15.74 -14.42 10.59
CA ALA A 113 -16.30 -14.30 9.24
C ALA A 113 -17.75 -14.83 9.16
N SER A 114 -18.20 -15.61 10.14
CA SER A 114 -19.59 -16.07 10.24
C SER A 114 -19.99 -16.20 11.71
N PRO A 115 -20.07 -15.07 12.42
CA PRO A 115 -20.36 -15.03 13.84
C PRO A 115 -21.77 -15.57 14.12
N LYS A 116 -21.94 -16.20 15.28
CA LYS A 116 -23.23 -16.71 15.75
C LYS A 116 -23.23 -16.88 17.26
N ILE A 117 -24.37 -16.71 17.90
CA ILE A 117 -24.50 -17.03 19.33
C ILE A 117 -24.33 -18.55 19.53
N THR A 118 -23.38 -18.95 20.38
CA THR A 118 -23.02 -20.36 20.61
C THR A 118 -23.37 -20.89 22.00
N GLY A 119 -23.91 -20.07 22.89
CA GLY A 119 -24.32 -20.46 24.23
C GLY A 119 -25.15 -19.40 24.94
N SER A 120 -25.58 -19.71 26.17
CA SER A 120 -26.23 -18.73 27.05
C SER A 120 -25.23 -17.63 27.46
N PRO A 121 -25.66 -16.37 27.54
CA PRO A 121 -24.79 -15.30 27.99
C PRO A 121 -24.43 -15.45 29.48
N ILE A 122 -23.30 -14.90 29.89
CA ILE A 122 -22.95 -14.76 31.31
C ILE A 122 -23.55 -13.45 31.82
N ILE A 123 -24.40 -13.51 32.84
CA ILE A 123 -24.91 -12.31 33.52
C ILE A 123 -23.89 -11.83 34.55
N LEU A 124 -23.45 -10.58 34.42
CA LEU A 124 -22.53 -9.95 35.36
C LEU A 124 -23.26 -9.54 36.63
N LYS A 125 -22.66 -9.85 37.78
CA LYS A 125 -23.24 -9.71 39.10
C LYS A 125 -22.23 -9.11 40.07
N HIS A 126 -22.74 -8.32 40.99
CA HIS A 126 -22.03 -7.91 42.19
C HIS A 126 -21.54 -9.13 42.99
N ALA A 127 -20.62 -8.90 43.92
CA ALA A 127 -20.10 -9.94 44.81
C ALA A 127 -21.20 -10.62 45.68
N ASP A 128 -22.32 -9.93 45.93
CA ASP A 128 -23.48 -10.47 46.66
C ASP A 128 -24.43 -11.30 45.77
N GLY A 129 -24.15 -11.40 44.47
CA GLY A 129 -24.92 -12.15 43.48
C GLY A 129 -26.05 -11.37 42.81
N THR A 130 -26.27 -10.09 43.16
CA THR A 130 -27.24 -9.24 42.46
C THR A 130 -26.73 -8.85 41.07
N PRO A 131 -27.57 -8.82 40.02
CA PRO A 131 -27.13 -8.44 38.68
C PRO A 131 -26.77 -6.95 38.56
N TYR A 132 -25.74 -6.67 37.79
CA TYR A 132 -25.49 -5.34 37.22
C TYR A 132 -26.49 -5.04 36.10
N ASP A 133 -26.75 -3.77 35.82
CA ASP A 133 -27.48 -3.27 34.65
C ASP A 133 -26.87 -1.92 34.18
N GLY A 134 -27.42 -1.33 33.11
CA GLY A 134 -26.92 -0.08 32.54
C GLY A 134 -27.05 1.15 33.47
N THR A 135 -27.67 1.04 34.65
CA THR A 135 -27.68 2.14 35.63
C THR A 135 -26.46 2.14 36.54
N ASN A 136 -25.67 1.06 36.52
CA ASN A 136 -24.52 0.88 37.41
C ASN A 136 -23.37 0.06 36.78
N SER A 137 -23.40 -0.10 35.45
CA SER A 137 -22.43 -0.84 34.65
C SER A 137 -22.60 -0.47 33.18
N ASP A 138 -21.75 0.42 32.70
CA ASP A 138 -21.63 0.74 31.28
C ASP A 138 -20.41 0.04 30.70
N ASN A 139 -20.56 -1.15 30.11
CA ASN A 139 -19.43 -2.04 29.83
C ASN A 139 -18.82 -1.83 28.45
N GLU A 140 -17.71 -1.11 28.40
CA GLU A 140 -17.05 -0.80 27.13
C GLU A 140 -16.02 -1.85 26.72
N GLY A 141 -15.02 -2.13 27.56
CA GLY A 141 -13.93 -3.04 27.22
C GLY A 141 -14.04 -4.41 27.87
N LEU A 142 -13.48 -5.43 27.22
CA LEU A 142 -13.43 -6.81 27.73
C LEU A 142 -12.08 -7.48 27.42
N ALA A 143 -11.48 -8.09 28.43
CA ALA A 143 -10.35 -9.01 28.28
C ALA A 143 -10.65 -10.34 28.97
N VAL A 144 -10.13 -11.44 28.41
CA VAL A 144 -10.16 -12.77 29.04
C VAL A 144 -8.77 -13.04 29.61
N LEU A 145 -8.67 -13.14 30.93
CA LEU A 145 -7.41 -13.34 31.64
C LEU A 145 -6.89 -14.78 31.45
N PRO A 146 -5.59 -15.05 31.72
CA PRO A 146 -5.01 -16.39 31.58
C PRO A 146 -5.69 -17.50 32.41
N ASP A 147 -6.35 -17.13 33.51
CA ASP A 147 -7.13 -18.04 34.35
C ASP A 147 -8.58 -18.28 33.85
N GLY A 148 -8.94 -17.62 32.74
CA GLY A 148 -10.26 -17.65 32.12
C GLY A 148 -11.27 -16.66 32.69
N ASN A 149 -10.92 -15.87 33.71
CA ASN A 149 -11.80 -14.83 34.25
C ASN A 149 -11.96 -13.67 33.27
N PHE A 150 -13.07 -12.94 33.39
CA PHE A 150 -13.40 -11.81 32.53
C PHE A 150 -13.05 -10.50 33.22
N MET A 151 -12.22 -9.68 32.60
CA MET A 151 -11.95 -8.31 33.03
C MET A 151 -12.74 -7.35 32.16
N VAL A 152 -13.52 -6.46 32.79
CA VAL A 152 -14.45 -5.55 32.11
C VAL A 152 -14.20 -4.14 32.61
N SER A 153 -13.99 -3.18 31.70
CA SER A 153 -13.99 -1.74 32.04
C SER A 153 -15.41 -1.19 32.03
N SER A 154 -15.62 -0.12 32.79
CA SER A 154 -16.87 0.62 32.72
C SER A 154 -16.70 2.13 32.66
N GLU A 155 -17.57 2.79 31.89
CA GLU A 155 -17.41 4.17 31.49
C GLU A 155 -18.10 5.20 32.40
N THR A 156 -19.41 5.07 32.67
CA THR A 156 -20.14 6.06 33.47
C THR A 156 -19.73 6.05 34.95
N GLU A 157 -19.28 4.91 35.44
CA GLU A 157 -18.62 4.76 36.73
C GLU A 157 -17.23 4.12 36.54
N PRO A 158 -16.21 4.97 36.26
CA PRO A 158 -14.88 4.55 35.83
C PRO A 158 -14.32 3.44 36.70
N SER A 159 -14.29 2.22 36.17
CA SER A 159 -13.88 1.05 36.94
C SER A 159 -13.35 -0.06 36.04
N ILE A 160 -12.61 -0.99 36.64
CA ILE A 160 -12.10 -2.19 35.96
C ILE A 160 -12.35 -3.38 36.88
N ARG A 161 -13.29 -4.23 36.52
CA ARG A 161 -13.82 -5.31 37.38
C ARG A 161 -13.47 -6.67 36.81
N ILE A 162 -13.13 -7.62 37.68
CA ILE A 162 -12.82 -9.00 37.31
C ILE A 162 -13.97 -9.90 37.79
N TYR A 163 -14.54 -10.67 36.87
CA TYR A 163 -15.63 -11.60 37.09
C TYR A 163 -15.19 -13.04 36.88
N ASN A 164 -15.67 -13.94 37.73
CA ASN A 164 -15.46 -15.37 37.49
C ASN A 164 -16.35 -15.90 36.35
N ARG A 165 -16.21 -17.19 36.03
CA ARG A 165 -16.98 -17.85 34.95
C ARG A 165 -18.50 -17.93 35.20
N GLN A 166 -18.97 -17.63 36.41
CA GLN A 166 -20.40 -17.53 36.75
C GLN A 166 -20.90 -16.07 36.70
N GLY A 167 -20.05 -15.13 36.31
CA GLY A 167 -20.34 -13.70 36.23
C GLY A 167 -20.32 -12.99 37.58
N ILE A 168 -19.76 -13.58 38.64
CA ILE A 168 -19.69 -12.94 39.97
C ILE A 168 -18.40 -12.16 40.09
N GLN A 169 -18.49 -10.87 40.40
CA GLN A 169 -17.33 -10.00 40.64
C GLN A 169 -16.45 -10.57 41.77
N GLN A 170 -15.15 -10.71 41.47
CA GLN A 170 -14.12 -11.18 42.40
C GLN A 170 -13.22 -10.03 42.88
N GLN A 171 -12.94 -9.08 41.99
CA GLN A 171 -11.99 -8.00 42.24
C GLN A 171 -12.37 -6.76 41.44
N GLU A 172 -11.88 -5.60 41.90
CA GLU A 172 -11.85 -4.34 41.17
C GLU A 172 -10.42 -3.79 41.22
N LEU A 173 -9.90 -3.32 40.08
CA LEU A 173 -8.55 -2.74 40.01
C LEU A 173 -8.58 -1.27 40.43
N ALA A 174 -7.46 -0.81 40.99
CA ALA A 174 -7.34 0.57 41.43
C ALA A 174 -7.26 1.54 40.24
N VAL A 175 -8.29 2.37 40.10
CA VAL A 175 -8.32 3.51 39.16
C VAL A 175 -7.99 4.79 39.95
N PRO A 176 -7.04 5.64 39.50
CA PRO A 176 -6.72 6.87 40.20
C PRO A 176 -7.91 7.85 40.18
N SER A 177 -8.19 8.54 41.29
CA SER A 177 -9.38 9.40 41.43
C SER A 177 -9.48 10.54 40.41
N ARG A 178 -8.38 10.93 39.76
CA ARG A 178 -8.43 11.91 38.66
C ARG A 178 -9.22 11.40 37.44
N PHE A 179 -9.36 10.08 37.29
CA PHE A 179 -10.14 9.45 36.24
C PHE A 179 -11.63 9.34 36.60
N ASP A 180 -12.02 9.71 37.82
CA ASP A 180 -13.43 9.80 38.19
C ASP A 180 -14.13 10.89 37.36
N VAL A 181 -15.43 10.70 37.10
CA VAL A 181 -16.26 11.68 36.38
C VAL A 181 -16.35 12.98 37.20
N ALA A 182 -16.29 14.12 36.51
CA ALA A 182 -16.44 15.43 37.14
C ALA A 182 -17.78 15.53 37.91
N PRO A 183 -17.80 16.15 39.11
CA PRO A 183 -16.71 16.92 39.73
C PRO A 183 -15.80 16.12 40.68
N ALA A 184 -15.95 14.79 40.78
CA ALA A 184 -15.13 13.97 41.67
C ALA A 184 -13.68 13.84 41.16
N GLY A 185 -13.53 13.78 39.83
CA GLY A 185 -12.25 13.80 39.13
C GLY A 185 -12.24 14.76 37.96
N GLU A 186 -11.46 14.42 36.93
CA GLU A 186 -11.21 15.27 35.76
C GLU A 186 -11.85 14.73 34.47
N ALA A 187 -12.44 13.53 34.52
CA ALA A 187 -13.00 12.87 33.35
C ALA A 187 -14.38 13.45 32.97
N THR A 188 -14.72 13.35 31.69
CA THR A 188 -16.05 13.72 31.19
C THR A 188 -16.96 12.50 31.23
N ASP A 189 -18.21 12.69 31.64
CA ASP A 189 -19.23 11.64 31.60
C ASP A 189 -19.35 11.05 30.20
N ASN A 190 -19.44 9.72 30.11
CA ASN A 190 -19.50 8.96 28.85
C ASN A 190 -18.34 9.27 27.88
N LEU A 191 -17.13 9.50 28.43
CA LEU A 191 -15.87 9.61 27.68
C LEU A 191 -14.67 9.08 28.52
N THR A 192 -14.83 7.94 29.21
CA THR A 192 -13.87 7.44 30.22
C THR A 192 -13.15 6.15 29.82
N LEU A 193 -13.08 5.12 30.68
CA LEU A 193 -12.35 3.87 30.44
C LEU A 193 -13.11 3.02 29.42
N GLU A 194 -12.60 3.03 28.20
CA GLU A 194 -13.21 2.39 27.05
C GLU A 194 -12.60 1.00 26.83
N GLY A 195 -11.49 0.90 26.10
CA GLY A 195 -10.80 -0.35 25.84
C GLY A 195 -10.05 -0.93 27.05
N VAL A 196 -10.02 -2.27 27.14
CA VAL A 196 -9.13 -3.02 28.04
C VAL A 196 -8.56 -4.24 27.32
N SER A 197 -7.26 -4.43 27.41
CA SER A 197 -6.59 -5.57 26.77
C SER A 197 -5.57 -6.22 27.68
N VAL A 198 -5.37 -7.52 27.50
CA VAL A 198 -4.30 -8.29 28.14
C VAL A 198 -3.29 -8.73 27.09
N SER A 199 -2.01 -8.59 27.43
CA SER A 199 -0.89 -9.02 26.59
C SER A 199 -0.95 -10.52 26.30
N PRO A 200 -0.42 -10.99 25.15
CA PRO A 200 -0.30 -12.43 24.87
C PRO A 200 0.51 -13.21 25.91
N ALA A 201 1.45 -12.55 26.62
CA ALA A 201 2.19 -13.13 27.72
C ALA A 201 1.35 -13.30 28.99
N GLY A 202 0.24 -12.58 29.10
CA GLY A 202 -0.71 -12.67 30.22
C GLY A 202 -0.30 -11.88 31.46
N HIS A 203 0.72 -11.01 31.38
CA HIS A 203 1.33 -10.32 32.53
C HIS A 203 1.16 -8.80 32.53
N GLU A 204 0.69 -8.24 31.42
CA GLU A 204 0.40 -6.83 31.27
C GLU A 204 -1.04 -6.61 30.80
N VAL A 205 -1.72 -5.66 31.44
CA VAL A 205 -3.04 -5.16 31.07
C VAL A 205 -2.94 -3.66 30.81
N ILE A 206 -3.59 -3.20 29.75
CA ILE A 206 -3.77 -1.76 29.48
C ILE A 206 -5.26 -1.45 29.43
N ALA A 207 -5.66 -0.41 30.17
CA ALA A 207 -6.97 0.20 30.05
C ALA A 207 -6.83 1.61 29.45
N SER A 208 -7.58 1.92 28.41
CA SER A 208 -7.49 3.16 27.65
C SER A 208 -8.64 4.13 27.95
N MET A 209 -8.34 5.42 28.05
CA MET A 209 -9.36 6.47 28.09
C MET A 209 -9.85 6.83 26.68
N GLU A 210 -11.17 6.94 26.51
CA GLU A 210 -11.80 7.45 25.29
C GLU A 210 -11.52 8.95 25.12
N GLY A 211 -11.73 9.73 26.20
CA GLY A 211 -11.64 11.19 26.22
C GLY A 211 -10.40 11.77 26.90
N SER A 212 -10.22 13.08 26.76
CA SER A 212 -9.23 13.85 27.53
C SER A 212 -9.71 14.08 28.95
N LEU A 213 -8.79 13.98 29.92
CA LEU A 213 -9.02 14.60 31.22
C LEU A 213 -8.97 16.13 31.06
N SER A 214 -9.86 16.82 31.77
CA SER A 214 -9.96 18.29 31.73
C SER A 214 -8.66 19.01 32.14
N GLY A 215 -7.79 18.34 32.92
CA GLY A 215 -6.47 18.85 33.28
C GLY A 215 -5.44 18.77 32.14
N ASP A 216 -5.64 17.92 31.13
CA ASP A 216 -4.72 17.71 30.02
C ASP A 216 -5.12 18.46 28.76
N GLY A 217 -6.41 18.72 28.56
CA GLY A 217 -6.90 19.44 27.38
C GLY A 217 -8.41 19.55 27.31
N VAL A 218 -8.89 20.29 26.30
CA VAL A 218 -10.32 20.49 26.06
C VAL A 218 -10.87 19.33 25.22
N GLN A 219 -11.91 18.68 25.72
CA GLN A 219 -12.60 17.58 25.04
C GLN A 219 -13.03 17.96 23.62
N GLY A 220 -12.88 17.03 22.67
CA GLY A 220 -13.21 17.22 21.25
C GLY A 220 -12.23 18.09 20.45
N THR A 221 -11.17 18.62 21.09
CA THR A 221 -10.09 19.36 20.40
C THR A 221 -8.70 18.89 20.80
N SER A 222 -8.56 18.31 21.99
CA SER A 222 -7.31 17.77 22.52
C SER A 222 -6.98 16.41 21.90
N LEU A 223 -5.71 16.25 21.49
CA LEU A 223 -5.18 14.98 21.01
C LEU A 223 -4.86 13.99 22.15
N ILE A 224 -4.84 14.46 23.40
CA ILE A 224 -4.17 13.75 24.49
C ILE A 224 -5.10 12.73 25.14
N ARG A 225 -4.63 11.50 25.33
CA ARG A 225 -5.28 10.45 26.12
C ARG A 225 -4.29 9.84 27.11
N ARG A 226 -4.82 9.29 28.21
CA ARG A 226 -4.03 8.55 29.21
C ARG A 226 -4.45 7.10 29.23
N PHE A 227 -3.49 6.19 29.20
CA PHE A 227 -3.74 4.76 29.43
C PHE A 227 -3.14 4.32 30.76
N LEU A 228 -3.84 3.41 31.43
CA LEU A 228 -3.44 2.80 32.70
C LEU A 228 -2.78 1.46 32.44
N VAL A 229 -1.54 1.27 32.90
CA VAL A 229 -0.78 0.03 32.67
C VAL A 229 -0.68 -0.76 33.98
N TYR A 230 -1.28 -1.95 33.99
CA TYR A 230 -1.27 -2.88 35.12
C TYR A 230 -0.37 -4.08 34.84
N ARG A 231 0.35 -4.55 35.85
CA ARG A 231 1.15 -5.78 35.77
C ARG A 231 0.92 -6.68 36.97
N ASP A 232 0.97 -7.98 36.76
CA ASP A 232 0.82 -8.99 37.82
C ASP A 232 2.16 -9.66 38.23
N ASP A 233 3.24 -9.32 37.54
CA ASP A 233 4.60 -9.84 37.79
C ASP A 233 5.46 -8.92 38.68
N GLN A 234 4.88 -7.84 39.20
CA GLN A 234 5.55 -6.86 40.06
C GLN A 234 5.48 -7.29 41.53
N ALA A 235 6.53 -7.97 42.03
CA ALA A 235 6.70 -8.40 43.42
C ALA A 235 5.35 -8.84 44.08
N GLY A 236 4.83 -9.98 43.63
CA GLY A 236 3.52 -10.54 44.00
C GLY A 236 3.30 -11.90 43.35
N ALA A 237 2.20 -12.57 43.69
CA ALA A 237 1.77 -13.79 42.97
C ALA A 237 0.98 -13.39 41.72
N ALA A 238 1.05 -14.21 40.65
CA ALA A 238 0.27 -14.04 39.43
C ALA A 238 -1.23 -13.86 39.74
N GLY A 239 -1.89 -12.98 38.98
CA GLY A 239 -3.26 -12.56 39.22
C GLY A 239 -3.44 -11.38 40.21
N GLN A 240 -2.36 -10.87 40.83
CA GLN A 240 -2.40 -9.62 41.60
C GLN A 240 -1.98 -8.41 40.76
N TRP A 241 -2.89 -7.97 39.90
CA TRP A 241 -2.72 -6.78 39.06
C TRP A 241 -2.46 -5.52 39.87
N LYS A 242 -1.35 -4.83 39.59
CA LYS A 242 -0.98 -3.55 40.18
C LYS A 242 -0.82 -2.49 39.10
N LEU A 243 -1.38 -1.31 39.32
CA LEU A 243 -1.12 -0.14 38.47
C LEU A 243 0.36 0.23 38.60
N THR A 244 1.09 0.17 37.48
CA THR A 244 2.53 0.42 37.44
C THR A 244 2.87 1.80 36.92
N LYS A 245 2.11 2.29 35.93
CA LYS A 245 2.30 3.61 35.34
C LYS A 245 1.08 4.07 34.55
N GLN A 246 1.10 5.35 34.19
CA GLN A 246 0.25 5.92 33.16
C GLN A 246 1.11 6.23 31.93
N VAL A 247 0.58 5.98 30.74
CA VAL A 247 1.23 6.37 29.47
C VAL A 247 0.39 7.40 28.74
N ALA A 248 1.05 8.39 28.13
CA ALA A 248 0.39 9.41 27.32
C ALA A 248 0.32 8.96 25.86
N PHE A 249 -0.83 9.13 25.23
CA PHE A 249 -1.08 8.82 23.82
C PHE A 249 -1.69 10.03 23.11
N ASN A 250 -1.33 10.23 21.84
CA ASN A 250 -1.97 11.22 20.98
C ASN A 250 -2.86 10.52 19.95
N VAL A 251 -4.15 10.84 19.94
CA VAL A 251 -5.05 10.46 18.86
C VAL A 251 -4.69 11.22 17.56
N ALA A 252 -5.12 10.67 16.43
CA ALA A 252 -4.82 11.22 15.10
C ALA A 252 -5.48 12.59 14.85
N ASP A 253 -6.64 12.85 15.46
CA ASP A 253 -7.39 14.10 15.37
C ASP A 253 -8.12 14.35 16.71
N GLY A 254 -8.28 15.62 17.13
CA GLY A 254 -8.85 15.96 18.43
C GLY A 254 -10.32 15.56 18.63
N ALA A 255 -11.04 15.33 17.53
CA ALA A 255 -12.41 14.80 17.54
C ALA A 255 -12.47 13.27 17.76
N LYS A 256 -11.33 12.56 17.69
CA LYS A 256 -11.28 11.11 17.86
C LYS A 256 -11.27 10.71 19.34
N GLY A 257 -12.13 9.78 19.71
CA GLY A 257 -12.03 8.97 20.92
C GLY A 257 -11.19 7.72 20.66
N VAL A 258 -10.72 7.06 21.72
CA VAL A 258 -10.17 5.70 21.65
C VAL A 258 -11.30 4.74 22.00
N SER A 259 -11.75 3.94 21.03
CA SER A 259 -12.86 2.99 21.20
C SER A 259 -12.39 1.62 21.72
N ASP A 260 -11.18 1.18 21.36
CA ASP A 260 -10.62 -0.05 21.94
C ASP A 260 -9.10 -0.15 21.76
N ILE A 261 -8.51 -1.14 22.41
CA ILE A 261 -7.10 -1.48 22.32
C ILE A 261 -6.89 -3.00 22.29
N ALA A 262 -5.94 -3.47 21.48
CA ALA A 262 -5.53 -4.88 21.45
C ALA A 262 -4.01 -5.02 21.51
N LEU A 263 -3.49 -5.64 22.57
CA LEU A 263 -2.05 -5.84 22.76
C LEU A 263 -1.50 -6.88 21.78
N LEU A 264 -0.53 -6.46 20.97
CA LEU A 264 0.27 -7.34 20.09
C LEU A 264 1.41 -8.03 20.86
N SER A 265 1.90 -7.36 21.91
CA SER A 265 2.92 -7.81 22.85
C SER A 265 2.88 -6.92 24.10
N ASP A 266 3.74 -7.17 25.09
CA ASP A 266 3.96 -6.27 26.24
C ASP A 266 4.50 -4.88 25.81
N ASP A 267 4.98 -4.71 24.58
CA ASP A 267 5.62 -3.46 24.15
C ASP A 267 4.85 -2.73 23.05
N SER A 268 3.76 -3.31 22.54
CA SER A 268 3.03 -2.76 21.40
C SER A 268 1.56 -3.16 21.38
N ALA A 269 0.70 -2.26 20.91
CA ALA A 269 -0.73 -2.50 20.77
C ALA A 269 -1.29 -1.87 19.50
N LEU A 270 -2.43 -2.39 19.05
CA LEU A 270 -3.31 -1.71 18.11
C LEU A 270 -4.32 -0.86 18.89
N VAL A 271 -4.58 0.35 18.42
CA VAL A 271 -5.54 1.29 19.03
C VAL A 271 -6.59 1.65 17.99
N LEU A 272 -7.84 1.33 18.29
CA LEU A 272 -9.01 1.71 17.49
C LEU A 272 -9.48 3.10 17.93
N GLN A 273 -9.52 4.03 16.99
CA GLN A 273 -9.96 5.40 17.23
C GLN A 273 -11.18 5.71 16.40
N ARG A 274 -12.20 6.33 16.99
CA ARG A 274 -13.47 6.62 16.32
C ARG A 274 -13.91 8.06 16.56
N SER A 275 -14.65 8.61 15.61
CA SER A 275 -15.45 9.82 15.80
C SER A 275 -16.72 9.74 14.96
N TYR A 276 -17.74 10.52 15.32
CA TYR A 276 -18.97 10.64 14.55
C TYR A 276 -19.24 12.08 14.11
N ASN A 277 -19.63 12.25 12.85
CA ASN A 277 -20.09 13.52 12.30
C ASN A 277 -21.48 13.36 11.64
N LYS A 278 -22.40 14.28 11.92
CA LYS A 278 -23.79 14.22 11.43
C LYS A 278 -23.95 14.25 9.90
N THR A 279 -22.92 14.68 9.16
CA THR A 279 -22.94 14.80 7.70
C THR A 279 -22.14 13.71 7.01
N THR A 280 -21.09 13.19 7.64
CA THR A 280 -20.19 12.20 7.02
C THR A 280 -20.24 10.82 7.67
N GLY A 281 -20.87 10.68 8.83
CA GLY A 281 -20.98 9.42 9.56
C GLY A 281 -19.80 9.14 10.49
N ASN A 282 -19.54 7.86 10.72
CA ASN A 282 -18.40 7.36 11.48
C ASN A 282 -17.12 7.46 10.68
N ASP A 283 -16.05 7.84 11.38
CA ASP A 283 -14.69 7.92 10.87
C ASP A 283 -13.77 7.19 11.85
N ILE A 284 -13.01 6.22 11.33
CA ILE A 284 -12.34 5.19 12.11
C ILE A 284 -10.90 5.06 11.67
N ILE A 285 -9.99 5.21 12.63
CA ILE A 285 -8.55 5.10 12.43
C ILE A 285 -8.04 3.92 13.24
N LEU A 286 -7.22 3.08 12.61
CA LEU A 286 -6.43 2.07 13.30
C LEU A 286 -4.98 2.54 13.36
N SER A 287 -4.42 2.57 14.58
CA SER A 287 -3.02 2.92 14.82
C SER A 287 -2.29 1.79 15.54
N LYS A 288 -0.96 1.74 15.38
CA LYS A 288 -0.07 0.94 16.21
C LYS A 288 0.66 1.85 17.18
N ILE A 289 0.68 1.51 18.46
CA ILE A 289 1.61 2.09 19.44
C ILE A 289 2.73 1.08 19.73
N SER A 290 3.94 1.60 20.00
CA SER A 290 5.13 0.78 20.28
C SER A 290 5.93 1.37 21.45
N ALA A 291 6.92 0.64 21.97
CA ALA A 291 7.77 1.08 23.07
C ALA A 291 7.01 1.33 24.39
N ILE A 292 5.86 0.67 24.59
CA ILE A 292 5.01 0.82 25.78
C ILE A 292 5.81 0.54 27.05
N THR A 293 6.65 -0.50 27.06
CA THR A 293 7.44 -0.88 28.24
C THR A 293 8.38 0.23 28.67
N THR A 294 9.01 0.92 27.71
CA THR A 294 9.98 1.99 27.93
C THR A 294 9.37 3.40 27.97
N ALA A 295 8.08 3.55 27.65
CA ALA A 295 7.40 4.84 27.66
C ALA A 295 7.46 5.51 29.04
N SER A 296 7.60 6.85 29.04
CA SER A 296 7.59 7.69 30.24
C SER A 296 6.36 7.43 31.10
N ASP A 297 6.56 7.32 32.42
CA ASP A 297 5.45 7.29 33.37
C ASP A 297 4.94 8.71 33.62
N VAL A 298 3.75 8.99 33.11
CA VAL A 298 3.11 10.31 33.25
C VAL A 298 2.13 10.40 34.42
N SER A 299 2.16 9.44 35.35
CA SER A 299 1.23 9.39 36.51
C SER A 299 1.23 10.67 37.33
N ASN A 300 2.41 11.28 37.51
CA ASN A 300 2.60 12.50 38.29
C ASN A 300 2.58 13.79 37.46
N VAL A 301 2.35 13.69 36.14
CA VAL A 301 2.22 14.87 35.28
C VAL A 301 0.78 15.40 35.42
N ALA A 302 0.64 16.59 36.00
CA ALA A 302 -0.67 17.20 36.21
C ALA A 302 -1.37 17.55 34.89
N ASN A 303 -0.63 18.14 33.94
CA ASN A 303 -1.13 18.62 32.66
C ASN A 303 -0.18 18.23 31.51
N LEU A 304 -0.66 17.35 30.63
CA LEU A 304 0.08 16.84 29.47
C LEU A 304 0.15 17.79 28.27
N SER A 305 -0.67 18.86 28.19
CA SER A 305 -0.62 19.81 27.07
C SER A 305 0.73 20.54 26.93
N SER A 306 1.52 20.56 28.01
CA SER A 306 2.87 21.15 28.05
C SER A 306 3.99 20.12 28.10
N ALA A 307 3.66 18.83 28.07
CA ALA A 307 4.66 17.76 28.12
C ALA A 307 5.45 17.69 26.79
N PRO A 308 6.75 17.35 26.85
CA PRO A 308 7.54 17.13 25.65
C PRO A 308 7.01 15.95 24.83
N ALA A 309 7.18 16.00 23.51
CA ALA A 309 6.74 14.91 22.62
C ALA A 309 7.32 13.54 22.98
N SER A 310 8.50 13.51 23.64
CA SER A 310 9.14 12.27 24.13
C SER A 310 8.38 11.57 25.26
N ASP A 311 7.44 12.25 25.93
CA ASP A 311 6.62 11.65 26.99
C ASP A 311 5.40 10.90 26.44
N PHE A 312 5.10 11.08 25.15
CA PHE A 312 4.04 10.38 24.47
C PHE A 312 4.56 9.09 23.83
N VAL A 313 3.79 8.01 23.97
CA VAL A 313 4.11 6.75 23.31
C VAL A 313 4.16 6.95 21.80
N PRO A 314 5.20 6.46 21.10
CA PRO A 314 5.25 6.50 19.65
C PRO A 314 4.04 5.78 19.04
N ALA A 315 3.36 6.48 18.14
CA ALA A 315 2.16 5.99 17.46
C ALA A 315 2.34 6.13 15.94
N THR A 316 1.86 5.13 15.21
CA THR A 316 1.84 5.11 13.74
C THR A 316 0.40 4.84 13.29
N THR A 317 -0.18 5.75 12.52
CA THR A 317 -1.47 5.51 11.86
C THR A 317 -1.29 4.48 10.75
N LEU A 318 -1.98 3.35 10.87
CA LEU A 318 -1.93 2.29 9.87
C LEU A 318 -2.92 2.56 8.74
N GLY A 319 -4.07 3.18 9.04
CA GLY A 319 -5.02 3.61 8.02
C GLY A 319 -6.32 4.16 8.60
N ASP A 320 -7.03 4.92 7.76
CA ASP A 320 -8.41 5.34 7.96
C ASP A 320 -9.33 4.37 7.20
N LEU A 321 -10.21 3.69 7.93
CA LEU A 321 -11.07 2.64 7.39
C LEU A 321 -12.23 3.18 6.54
N VAL A 322 -12.51 4.48 6.57
CA VAL A 322 -13.46 5.09 5.64
C VAL A 322 -12.98 4.94 4.19
N ASN A 323 -11.68 4.76 3.98
CA ASN A 323 -11.07 4.61 2.66
C ASN A 323 -11.05 3.16 2.15
N CYS A 324 -11.52 2.17 2.93
CA CYS A 324 -11.68 0.80 2.46
C CYS A 324 -12.68 0.71 1.30
N SER A 325 -12.49 -0.24 0.38
CA SER A 325 -13.55 -0.63 -0.57
C SER A 325 -14.86 -0.90 0.17
N THR A 326 -15.98 -0.43 -0.37
CA THR A 326 -17.29 -0.53 0.30
C THR A 326 -17.84 -1.96 0.36
N LEU A 327 -17.29 -2.88 -0.44
CA LEU A 327 -17.78 -4.26 -0.64
C LEU A 327 -19.30 -4.35 -0.93
N ASN A 328 -19.91 -3.27 -1.45
CA ASN A 328 -21.36 -3.15 -1.62
C ASN A 328 -22.15 -3.37 -0.31
N ALA A 329 -21.58 -2.98 0.83
CA ALA A 329 -22.26 -3.10 2.11
C ALA A 329 -23.58 -2.32 2.12
N PRO A 330 -24.65 -2.87 2.71
CA PRO A 330 -25.93 -2.18 2.79
C PRO A 330 -25.84 -1.00 3.77
N LEU A 331 -26.51 0.11 3.42
CA LEU A 331 -26.72 1.25 4.30
C LEU A 331 -28.17 1.23 4.80
N LYS A 332 -28.38 1.21 6.12
CA LYS A 332 -29.73 1.21 6.71
C LYS A 332 -30.47 2.52 6.39
N PRO A 333 -31.81 2.49 6.22
CA PRO A 333 -32.59 3.71 5.96
C PRO A 333 -32.36 4.77 7.04
N GLY A 334 -31.96 5.98 6.62
CA GLY A 334 -31.69 7.10 7.53
C GLY A 334 -30.27 7.12 8.13
N ALA A 335 -29.46 6.09 7.90
CA ALA A 335 -28.06 6.10 8.27
C ALA A 335 -27.26 7.10 7.41
N VAL A 336 -26.29 7.77 8.03
CA VAL A 336 -25.35 8.67 7.36
C VAL A 336 -23.97 8.05 7.48
N GLN A 337 -23.42 7.57 6.36
CA GLN A 337 -22.06 7.05 6.28
C GLN A 337 -21.45 7.43 4.93
N LYS A 338 -20.25 8.00 4.93
CA LYS A 338 -19.47 8.19 3.69
C LYS A 338 -19.14 6.84 3.06
N ASN A 339 -18.81 5.85 3.88
CA ASN A 339 -18.57 4.47 3.46
C ASN A 339 -19.57 3.54 4.16
N PRO A 340 -20.46 2.83 3.44
CA PRO A 340 -21.47 1.95 4.03
C PRO A 340 -20.93 0.80 4.91
N LEU A 341 -19.62 0.50 4.86
CA LEU A 341 -18.99 -0.42 5.80
C LEU A 341 -18.89 0.13 7.22
N MET A 342 -18.83 1.46 7.36
CA MET A 342 -18.61 2.12 8.63
C MET A 342 -19.85 2.01 9.50
N ASP A 343 -19.61 1.72 10.77
CA ASP A 343 -20.62 1.70 11.83
C ASP A 343 -19.93 2.07 13.15
N ASN A 344 -20.63 1.97 14.29
CA ASN A 344 -20.11 2.31 15.60
C ASN A 344 -19.16 1.22 16.12
N TYR A 345 -18.01 1.01 15.45
CA TYR A 345 -17.06 -0.02 15.86
C TYR A 345 -16.39 0.33 17.18
N GLU A 346 -16.59 -0.54 18.16
CA GLU A 346 -16.15 -0.34 19.54
C GLU A 346 -15.37 -1.53 20.08
N GLY A 347 -15.56 -2.76 19.56
CA GLY A 347 -14.71 -3.88 19.94
C GLY A 347 -13.62 -4.19 18.90
N LEU A 348 -12.44 -4.57 19.38
CA LEU A 348 -11.24 -4.92 18.61
C LEU A 348 -10.60 -6.21 19.14
N ALA A 349 -10.39 -7.20 18.27
CA ALA A 349 -9.58 -8.38 18.62
C ALA A 349 -8.57 -8.76 17.56
N ILE A 350 -7.37 -9.15 18.00
CA ILE A 350 -6.40 -9.85 17.16
C ILE A 350 -6.83 -11.32 17.10
N THR A 351 -7.27 -11.77 15.93
CA THR A 351 -7.77 -13.14 15.72
C THR A 351 -6.67 -14.13 15.40
N LYS A 352 -5.58 -13.64 14.80
CA LYS A 352 -4.38 -14.41 14.51
C LYS A 352 -3.20 -13.46 14.31
N GLN A 353 -2.03 -13.82 14.82
CA GLN A 353 -0.79 -13.09 14.55
C GLN A 353 0.24 -14.05 13.92
N SER A 354 0.97 -13.58 12.92
CA SER A 354 2.00 -14.35 12.22
C SER A 354 3.12 -13.41 11.78
N GLY A 355 4.17 -13.34 12.58
CA GLY A 355 5.21 -12.31 12.42
C GLY A 355 4.60 -10.92 12.57
N ASN A 356 4.85 -10.08 11.57
CA ASN A 356 4.34 -8.70 11.51
C ASN A 356 2.89 -8.59 11.02
N ILE A 357 2.25 -9.69 10.61
CA ILE A 357 0.87 -9.67 10.13
C ILE A 357 -0.09 -10.06 11.25
N ALA A 358 -1.07 -9.21 11.53
CA ALA A 358 -2.17 -9.47 12.46
C ALA A 358 -3.50 -9.50 11.70
N ASN A 359 -4.21 -10.62 11.77
CA ASN A 359 -5.64 -10.66 11.43
C ASN A 359 -6.40 -10.03 12.57
N VAL A 360 -7.28 -9.10 12.24
CA VAL A 360 -8.01 -8.28 13.19
C VAL A 360 -9.49 -8.36 12.87
N SER A 361 -10.32 -8.44 13.89
CA SER A 361 -11.76 -8.27 13.75
C SER A 361 -12.22 -7.09 14.59
N LEU A 362 -13.06 -6.25 13.99
CA LEU A 362 -13.80 -5.21 14.69
C LEU A 362 -15.25 -5.64 14.84
N ILE A 363 -15.91 -5.28 15.92
CA ILE A 363 -17.34 -5.44 16.10
C ILE A 363 -17.99 -4.09 16.38
N SER A 364 -19.11 -3.81 15.73
CA SER A 364 -19.88 -2.61 15.99
C SER A 364 -20.91 -2.82 17.06
N ASP A 365 -20.92 -1.87 17.98
CA ASP A 365 -22.10 -1.55 18.74
C ASP A 365 -23.14 -0.93 17.79
N ASN A 366 -24.41 -1.24 17.98
CA ASN A 366 -25.50 -0.68 17.21
C ASN A 366 -26.36 0.28 18.03
N ASN A 367 -26.04 0.55 19.30
CA ASN A 367 -26.85 1.30 20.26
C ASN A 367 -28.35 0.91 20.26
N PHE A 368 -28.70 -0.30 19.80
CA PHE A 368 -30.07 -0.70 19.47
C PHE A 368 -30.84 0.30 18.56
N ASN A 369 -30.11 1.06 17.75
CA ASN A 369 -30.63 2.08 16.86
C ASN A 369 -30.95 1.47 15.48
N PRO A 370 -32.15 1.69 14.93
CA PRO A 370 -32.53 1.16 13.61
C PRO A 370 -31.67 1.69 12.45
N THR A 371 -30.86 2.72 12.64
CA THR A 371 -29.93 3.25 11.62
C THR A 371 -28.51 2.66 11.73
N GLN A 372 -28.23 1.81 12.72
CA GLN A 372 -26.93 1.18 12.95
C GLN A 372 -27.05 -0.34 12.85
N THR A 373 -25.95 -1.01 12.54
CA THR A 373 -25.88 -2.45 12.24
C THR A 373 -24.95 -3.14 13.22
N THR A 374 -25.33 -4.31 13.75
CA THR A 374 -24.39 -5.18 14.47
C THR A 374 -23.53 -5.92 13.44
N ARG A 375 -22.34 -5.40 13.17
CA ARG A 375 -21.44 -5.83 12.10
C ARG A 375 -20.10 -6.27 12.65
N VAL A 376 -19.54 -7.31 12.03
CA VAL A 376 -18.14 -7.69 12.20
C VAL A 376 -17.35 -7.34 10.95
N LEU A 377 -16.28 -6.55 11.08
CA LEU A 377 -15.34 -6.23 10.01
C LEU A 377 -14.04 -6.99 10.21
N ASN A 378 -13.58 -7.72 9.20
CA ASN A 378 -12.37 -8.53 9.27
C ASN A 378 -11.27 -7.92 8.40
N LEU A 379 -10.10 -7.71 9.00
CA LEU A 379 -8.95 -7.02 8.42
C LEU A 379 -7.70 -7.90 8.49
N ASN A 380 -6.78 -7.68 7.55
CA ASN A 380 -5.40 -8.15 7.61
C ASN A 380 -4.49 -6.93 7.76
N VAL A 381 -3.81 -6.83 8.89
CA VAL A 381 -3.05 -5.65 9.29
C VAL A 381 -1.56 -5.98 9.27
N ASP A 382 -0.80 -5.29 8.43
CA ASP A 382 0.66 -5.28 8.47
C ASP A 382 1.13 -4.29 9.54
N THR A 383 1.59 -4.86 10.64
CA THR A 383 2.09 -4.16 11.81
C THR A 383 3.60 -3.93 11.75
N ALA A 384 4.26 -4.30 10.64
CA ALA A 384 5.68 -4.02 10.47
C ALA A 384 5.96 -2.52 10.56
N VAL A 385 7.08 -2.19 11.19
CA VAL A 385 7.62 -0.84 11.19
C VAL A 385 8.95 -0.94 10.49
N TYR A 386 9.11 -0.21 9.40
CA TYR A 386 10.33 -0.19 8.63
C TYR A 386 11.13 1.05 9.05
N GLU A 387 12.45 0.93 9.18
CA GLU A 387 13.33 2.06 9.46
C GLU A 387 13.08 3.18 8.43
N SER A 388 12.90 2.78 7.17
CA SER A 388 12.54 3.65 6.05
C SER A 388 11.26 4.46 6.28
N ASP A 389 10.28 3.99 7.05
CA ASP A 389 9.06 4.77 7.36
C ASP A 389 9.39 6.02 8.21
N THR A 390 10.37 5.89 9.12
CA THR A 390 10.80 6.98 9.99
C THR A 390 11.87 7.88 9.36
N ASN A 391 12.65 7.34 8.43
CA ASN A 391 13.79 8.00 7.79
C ASN A 391 13.52 8.29 6.30
N GLN A 392 12.38 8.89 5.99
CA GLN A 392 12.05 9.29 4.61
C GLN A 392 13.02 10.35 4.07
N PRO A 393 13.28 10.36 2.74
CA PRO A 393 14.16 11.35 2.13
C PRO A 393 13.63 12.78 2.29
N ASP A 394 14.50 13.74 2.59
CA ASP A 394 14.13 15.16 2.68
C ASP A 394 14.01 15.78 1.28
N LEU A 395 12.81 15.70 0.71
CA LEU A 395 12.51 16.24 -0.62
C LEU A 395 12.79 17.75 -0.71
N MET A 396 12.66 18.51 0.39
CA MET A 396 12.98 19.95 0.36
C MET A 396 14.46 20.20 0.08
N SER A 397 15.34 19.34 0.58
CA SER A 397 16.77 19.44 0.36
C SER A 397 17.14 19.06 -1.08
N ILE A 398 16.63 17.92 -1.56
CA ILE A 398 16.86 17.41 -2.93
C ILE A 398 16.39 18.43 -3.99
N LEU A 399 15.27 19.10 -3.74
CA LEU A 399 14.66 20.03 -4.70
C LEU A 399 15.08 21.49 -4.50
N SER A 400 15.99 21.78 -3.55
CA SER A 400 16.32 23.14 -3.12
C SER A 400 16.78 24.06 -4.25
N GLY A 401 17.42 23.49 -5.29
CA GLY A 401 17.85 24.20 -6.49
C GLY A 401 16.76 24.97 -7.23
N PHE A 402 15.47 24.58 -7.09
CA PHE A 402 14.35 25.29 -7.73
C PHE A 402 14.21 26.75 -7.26
N SER A 403 14.63 27.05 -6.03
CA SER A 403 14.61 28.42 -5.48
C SER A 403 15.54 29.40 -6.22
N SER A 404 16.51 28.89 -6.99
CA SER A 404 17.37 29.70 -7.86
C SER A 404 16.67 30.17 -9.13
N LEU A 405 15.54 29.54 -9.50
CA LEU A 405 14.75 29.83 -10.70
C LEU A 405 13.50 30.64 -10.35
N TRP A 406 12.80 30.21 -9.31
CA TRP A 406 11.56 30.79 -8.80
C TRP A 406 11.58 30.80 -7.27
N GLN A 407 11.26 31.92 -6.66
CA GLN A 407 11.21 32.06 -5.21
C GLN A 407 9.82 32.50 -4.75
N ALA A 408 9.10 31.65 -4.02
CA ALA A 408 7.85 32.03 -3.37
C ALA A 408 8.11 33.11 -2.31
N SER A 409 7.19 34.06 -2.19
CA SER A 409 7.26 35.07 -1.13
C SER A 409 6.95 34.47 0.24
N ASN A 410 6.00 33.52 0.29
CA ASN A 410 5.64 32.72 1.45
C ASN A 410 5.18 31.32 1.00
N PRO A 411 5.29 30.30 1.87
CA PRO A 411 4.57 29.05 1.68
C PRO A 411 3.06 29.29 1.52
N PHE A 412 2.38 28.45 0.74
CA PHE A 412 0.94 28.53 0.55
C PHE A 412 0.16 28.27 1.84
N ASP A 413 -0.72 29.20 2.21
CA ASP A 413 -1.67 29.06 3.31
C ASP A 413 -3.07 28.78 2.76
N SER A 414 -3.58 27.55 2.96
CA SER A 414 -4.91 27.16 2.50
C SER A 414 -6.04 27.92 3.19
N LYS A 415 -5.80 28.53 4.36
CA LYS A 415 -6.77 29.42 5.03
C LYS A 415 -6.79 30.81 4.42
N ASN A 416 -5.77 31.16 3.63
CA ASN A 416 -5.68 32.43 2.92
C ASN A 416 -5.29 32.21 1.44
N PRO A 417 -6.27 31.87 0.58
CA PRO A 417 -6.03 31.61 -0.85
C PRO A 417 -5.32 32.73 -1.62
N SER A 418 -5.34 33.96 -1.10
CA SER A 418 -4.65 35.10 -1.72
C SER A 418 -3.12 34.96 -1.73
N THR A 419 -2.57 34.08 -0.89
CA THR A 419 -1.14 33.74 -0.80
C THR A 419 -0.66 32.83 -1.93
N PHE A 420 -1.57 32.19 -2.66
CA PHE A 420 -1.22 31.25 -3.72
C PHE A 420 -0.51 31.96 -4.88
N GLY A 421 0.58 31.36 -5.38
CA GLY A 421 1.28 31.84 -6.57
C GLY A 421 2.00 33.17 -6.45
N VAL A 422 2.21 33.67 -5.22
CA VAL A 422 2.90 34.93 -4.96
C VAL A 422 4.40 34.67 -4.82
N GLY A 423 5.21 35.30 -5.65
CA GLY A 423 6.65 35.06 -5.69
C GLY A 423 7.41 35.98 -6.62
N VAL A 424 8.67 35.62 -6.88
CA VAL A 424 9.62 36.36 -7.72
C VAL A 424 10.30 35.39 -8.68
N VAL A 425 10.33 35.76 -9.96
CA VAL A 425 11.16 35.11 -10.97
C VAL A 425 12.63 35.46 -10.75
N LYS A 426 13.47 34.45 -10.53
CA LYS A 426 14.92 34.59 -10.30
C LYS A 426 15.74 34.32 -11.56
N ASN A 427 15.25 33.43 -12.42
CA ASN A 427 15.85 33.13 -13.72
C ASN A 427 14.77 33.09 -14.82
N ALA A 428 14.57 34.21 -15.49
CA ALA A 428 13.55 34.34 -16.53
C ALA A 428 13.84 33.48 -17.77
N GLN A 429 15.11 33.29 -18.14
CA GLN A 429 15.49 32.52 -19.32
C GLN A 429 15.08 31.04 -19.17
N ILE A 430 15.44 30.40 -18.06
CA ILE A 430 15.10 28.99 -17.84
C ILE A 430 13.59 28.80 -17.66
N LEU A 431 12.90 29.72 -16.98
CA LEU A 431 11.44 29.64 -16.85
C LEU A 431 10.73 29.86 -18.20
N LYS A 432 11.27 30.70 -19.09
CA LYS A 432 10.81 30.84 -20.48
C LYS A 432 10.96 29.51 -21.24
N GLU A 433 12.12 28.86 -21.15
CA GLU A 433 12.35 27.55 -21.78
C GLU A 433 11.38 26.49 -21.24
N ASN A 434 11.13 26.50 -19.93
CA ASN A 434 10.20 25.59 -19.27
C ASN A 434 8.75 25.79 -19.77
N ASP A 435 8.33 27.05 -19.97
CA ASP A 435 7.04 27.40 -20.56
C ASP A 435 6.95 26.99 -22.04
N ASP A 436 7.98 27.28 -22.83
CA ASP A 436 8.00 27.01 -24.28
C ASP A 436 7.96 25.49 -24.56
N LEU A 437 8.72 24.69 -23.80
CA LEU A 437 8.67 23.24 -23.87
C LEU A 437 7.28 22.70 -23.48
N THR A 438 6.68 23.26 -22.42
CA THR A 438 5.34 22.88 -21.96
C THR A 438 4.31 23.11 -23.07
N GLN A 439 4.31 24.30 -23.66
CA GLN A 439 3.42 24.65 -24.77
C GLN A 439 3.65 23.74 -25.98
N ALA A 440 4.91 23.50 -26.35
CA ALA A 440 5.24 22.70 -27.53
C ALA A 440 4.77 21.24 -27.40
N ILE A 441 5.04 20.60 -26.25
CA ILE A 441 4.63 19.20 -26.00
C ILE A 441 3.10 19.09 -25.94
N ASN A 442 2.45 19.95 -25.15
CA ASN A 442 0.98 19.94 -25.01
C ASN A 442 0.28 20.19 -26.35
N ASN A 443 0.67 21.22 -27.10
CA ASN A 443 0.01 21.56 -28.36
C ASN A 443 0.24 20.49 -29.43
N LYS A 444 1.44 19.88 -29.46
CA LYS A 444 1.73 18.76 -30.36
C LYS A 444 0.84 17.56 -30.06
N ALA A 445 0.73 17.18 -28.79
CA ALA A 445 -0.11 16.05 -28.38
C ALA A 445 -1.60 16.31 -28.64
N ALA A 446 -2.04 17.56 -28.55
CA ALA A 446 -3.43 17.95 -28.80
C ALA A 446 -3.81 17.97 -30.30
N GLU A 447 -2.86 17.85 -31.23
CA GLU A 447 -3.16 17.80 -32.68
C GLU A 447 -4.21 16.72 -33.00
N GLY A 448 -5.27 17.11 -33.72
CA GLY A 448 -6.38 16.23 -34.05
C GLY A 448 -7.45 16.07 -32.96
N SER A 449 -7.29 16.69 -31.79
CA SER A 449 -8.34 16.76 -30.77
C SER A 449 -9.50 17.65 -31.22
N THR A 450 -10.71 17.32 -30.79
CA THR A 450 -11.90 18.17 -30.87
C THR A 450 -12.31 18.62 -29.47
N SER A 451 -13.35 19.46 -29.37
CA SER A 451 -13.89 19.89 -28.08
C SER A 451 -14.43 18.75 -27.20
N SER A 452 -14.72 17.58 -27.78
CA SER A 452 -15.29 16.43 -27.07
C SER A 452 -14.50 15.13 -27.24
N THR A 453 -13.48 15.12 -28.08
CA THR A 453 -12.73 13.91 -28.40
C THR A 453 -11.25 14.25 -28.40
N PRO A 454 -10.51 13.92 -27.34
CA PRO A 454 -9.07 14.10 -27.30
C PRO A 454 -8.37 13.20 -28.34
N SER A 455 -7.16 13.60 -28.77
CA SER A 455 -6.27 12.76 -29.56
C SER A 455 -5.91 11.47 -28.81
N LYS A 456 -5.37 10.46 -29.50
CA LYS A 456 -4.93 9.21 -28.84
C LYS A 456 -3.86 9.44 -27.77
N GLN A 457 -2.94 10.39 -27.99
CA GLN A 457 -1.91 10.72 -27.01
C GLN A 457 -2.54 11.37 -25.77
N VAL A 458 -3.51 12.27 -25.96
CA VAL A 458 -4.22 12.90 -24.84
C VAL A 458 -5.09 11.89 -24.09
N GLN A 459 -5.78 10.96 -24.78
CA GLN A 459 -6.52 9.87 -24.13
C GLN A 459 -5.60 9.02 -23.24
N ARG A 460 -4.43 8.63 -23.76
CA ARG A 460 -3.43 7.91 -22.98
C ARG A 460 -2.92 8.71 -21.78
N ALA A 461 -2.72 10.01 -21.95
CA ALA A 461 -2.31 10.89 -20.86
C ALA A 461 -3.39 11.07 -19.78
N LEU A 462 -4.67 11.00 -20.17
CA LEU A 462 -5.80 11.01 -19.25
C LEU A 462 -5.87 9.73 -18.41
N VAL A 463 -5.67 8.56 -19.01
CA VAL A 463 -5.57 7.28 -18.27
C VAL A 463 -4.42 7.33 -17.26
N ASP A 464 -3.23 7.77 -17.68
CA ASP A 464 -2.09 7.95 -16.76
C ASP A 464 -2.35 9.00 -15.67
N SER A 465 -3.42 9.79 -15.81
CA SER A 465 -3.77 10.84 -14.86
C SER A 465 -4.56 10.37 -13.66
N ASP A 466 -5.15 9.17 -13.74
CA ASP A 466 -6.01 8.58 -12.71
C ASP A 466 -5.23 8.11 -11.48
N TYR A 467 -3.89 8.13 -11.54
CA TYR A 467 -3.01 7.75 -10.43
C TYR A 467 -3.05 6.24 -10.13
N GLU A 468 -3.25 5.43 -11.18
CA GLU A 468 -3.31 3.98 -11.10
C GLU A 468 -2.14 3.30 -11.85
N LEU A 469 -1.18 2.75 -11.10
CA LEU A 469 -0.10 1.94 -11.69
C LEU A 469 -0.64 0.66 -12.34
N GLY A 470 -1.80 0.19 -11.85
CA GLY A 470 -2.66 -0.86 -12.39
C GLY A 470 -2.89 -0.76 -13.89
N GLU A 471 -3.13 0.46 -14.37
CA GLU A 471 -3.42 0.74 -15.77
C GLU A 471 -2.18 1.21 -16.53
N THR A 472 -1.26 1.89 -15.84
CA THR A 472 -0.11 2.55 -16.45
C THR A 472 1.01 1.57 -16.85
N LEU A 473 1.49 0.75 -15.92
CA LEU A 473 2.75 0.01 -16.06
C LEU A 473 2.67 -1.34 -16.78
N PRO A 474 1.55 -2.10 -16.82
CA PRO A 474 1.52 -3.38 -17.53
C PRO A 474 1.93 -3.29 -19.01
N ASP A 475 1.63 -2.15 -19.65
CA ASP A 475 2.04 -1.83 -21.02
C ASP A 475 3.56 -1.88 -21.24
N SER A 476 4.34 -1.61 -20.19
CA SER A 476 5.81 -1.67 -20.26
C SER A 476 6.37 -3.07 -20.49
N LEU A 477 5.59 -4.12 -20.21
CA LEU A 477 6.01 -5.51 -20.37
C LEU A 477 5.70 -6.06 -21.78
N GLY A 478 5.15 -5.21 -22.66
CA GLY A 478 4.67 -5.60 -23.98
C GLY A 478 3.35 -6.38 -23.94
N PRO A 479 2.78 -6.70 -25.12
CA PRO A 479 1.42 -7.19 -25.25
C PRO A 479 1.15 -8.55 -24.58
N VAL A 480 2.18 -9.40 -24.44
CA VAL A 480 2.03 -10.75 -23.86
C VAL A 480 2.15 -10.73 -22.34
N LEU A 481 3.32 -10.34 -21.81
CA LEU A 481 3.56 -10.33 -20.37
C LEU A 481 2.69 -9.31 -19.65
N GLY A 482 2.37 -8.16 -20.27
CA GLY A 482 1.42 -7.18 -19.74
C GLY A 482 0.02 -7.77 -19.58
N THR A 483 -0.42 -8.58 -20.55
CA THR A 483 -1.70 -9.30 -20.46
C THR A 483 -1.70 -10.29 -19.30
N TYR A 484 -0.63 -11.04 -19.09
CA TYR A 484 -0.53 -11.95 -17.95
C TYR A 484 -0.57 -11.19 -16.63
N LEU A 485 0.18 -10.11 -16.50
CA LEU A 485 0.17 -9.28 -15.30
C LEU A 485 -1.25 -8.81 -14.97
N ASN A 486 -1.96 -8.24 -15.95
CA ASN A 486 -3.35 -7.79 -15.80
C ASN A 486 -4.28 -8.92 -15.36
N GLN A 487 -4.14 -10.11 -15.93
CA GLN A 487 -4.93 -11.26 -15.53
C GLN A 487 -4.62 -11.73 -14.10
N GLY A 488 -3.36 -11.67 -13.68
CA GLY A 488 -2.94 -12.04 -12.33
C GLY A 488 -3.52 -11.11 -11.28
N ILE A 489 -3.50 -9.81 -11.56
CA ILE A 489 -4.11 -8.76 -10.72
C ILE A 489 -5.62 -9.01 -10.66
N ALA A 490 -6.30 -9.05 -11.81
CA ALA A 490 -7.76 -9.19 -11.88
C ALA A 490 -8.30 -10.49 -11.25
N LYS A 491 -7.48 -11.55 -11.19
CA LYS A 491 -7.83 -12.84 -10.56
C LYS A 491 -7.34 -12.96 -9.12
N ASN A 492 -6.79 -11.90 -8.53
CA ASN A 492 -6.22 -11.88 -7.18
C ASN A 492 -5.15 -12.97 -6.96
N GLN A 493 -4.32 -13.23 -7.98
CA GLN A 493 -3.24 -14.23 -7.96
C GLN A 493 -1.86 -13.61 -7.67
N LEU A 494 -1.83 -12.29 -7.45
CA LEU A 494 -0.65 -11.48 -7.19
C LEU A 494 -0.82 -10.56 -5.95
N PRO A 495 -1.34 -11.05 -4.80
CA PRO A 495 -1.68 -10.19 -3.67
C PRO A 495 -0.48 -9.43 -3.07
N LEU A 496 0.73 -10.02 -3.03
CA LEU A 496 1.92 -9.33 -2.49
C LEU A 496 2.38 -8.23 -3.45
N PHE A 497 2.40 -8.53 -4.75
CA PHE A 497 2.70 -7.53 -5.78
C PHE A 497 1.67 -6.40 -5.78
N THR A 498 0.37 -6.72 -5.72
CA THR A 498 -0.70 -5.72 -5.69
C THR A 498 -0.58 -4.80 -4.47
N LYS A 499 -0.35 -5.34 -3.27
CA LYS A 499 -0.12 -4.51 -2.06
C LYS A 499 1.06 -3.56 -2.25
N LEU A 500 2.19 -4.07 -2.75
CA LEU A 500 3.41 -3.30 -2.89
C LEU A 500 3.30 -2.21 -3.98
N PHE A 501 2.58 -2.46 -5.08
CA PHE A 501 2.60 -1.62 -6.28
C PHE A 501 1.28 -0.96 -6.66
N MET A 502 0.15 -1.66 -6.52
CA MET A 502 -1.08 -1.34 -7.24
C MET A 502 -2.32 -1.22 -6.36
N GLN A 503 -2.13 -1.11 -5.06
CA GLN A 503 -3.21 -0.92 -4.13
C GLN A 503 -3.84 0.46 -4.33
N THR A 504 -5.16 0.51 -4.40
CA THR A 504 -5.96 1.72 -4.50
C THR A 504 -6.90 1.80 -3.30
N ASP A 505 -7.32 3.00 -2.93
CA ASP A 505 -8.42 3.20 -1.98
C ASP A 505 -9.79 3.11 -2.69
N ALA A 506 -10.87 3.33 -1.94
CA ALA A 506 -12.23 3.30 -2.46
C ALA A 506 -12.53 4.33 -3.58
N SER A 507 -11.70 5.36 -3.74
CA SER A 507 -11.83 6.36 -4.80
C SER A 507 -11.07 5.99 -6.07
N GLY A 508 -10.33 4.88 -6.08
CA GLY A 508 -9.39 4.50 -7.13
C GLY A 508 -8.00 5.12 -6.95
N TYR A 509 -7.80 5.95 -5.91
CA TYR A 509 -6.52 6.61 -5.71
C TYR A 509 -5.46 5.61 -5.22
N GLY A 510 -4.29 5.59 -5.86
CA GLY A 510 -3.16 4.75 -5.50
C GLY A 510 -2.62 4.99 -4.09
N VAL A 511 -2.67 3.97 -3.23
CA VAL A 511 -2.19 3.96 -1.84
C VAL A 511 -1.18 2.83 -1.57
N SER A 512 -0.56 2.32 -2.64
CA SER A 512 0.39 1.22 -2.53
C SER A 512 1.59 1.57 -1.66
N THR A 513 2.19 0.55 -1.04
CA THR A 513 3.31 0.71 -0.10
C THR A 513 4.50 1.48 -0.71
N LEU A 514 4.72 1.37 -2.02
CA LEU A 514 5.73 2.16 -2.74
C LEU A 514 5.21 3.51 -3.23
N GLY A 515 3.97 3.56 -3.71
CA GLY A 515 3.39 4.74 -4.33
C GLY A 515 3.15 5.89 -3.35
N ASP A 516 2.72 5.57 -2.12
CA ASP A 516 2.38 6.56 -1.09
C ASP A 516 3.54 6.81 -0.10
N TYR A 517 4.72 6.26 -0.36
CA TYR A 517 5.84 6.34 0.58
C TYR A 517 6.33 7.78 0.81
N VAL A 518 6.32 8.65 -0.21
CA VAL A 518 6.74 10.06 -0.07
C VAL A 518 5.65 11.01 -0.56
N SER A 519 5.44 12.11 0.19
CA SER A 519 4.44 13.11 -0.17
C SER A 519 5.05 14.39 -0.73
N THR A 520 4.61 14.80 -1.92
CA THR A 520 4.99 16.09 -2.53
C THR A 520 4.23 17.29 -1.95
N SER A 521 3.34 17.09 -0.98
CA SER A 521 2.51 18.16 -0.39
C SER A 521 3.34 19.26 0.27
N LYS A 522 4.37 18.89 1.04
CA LYS A 522 5.27 19.84 1.71
C LYS A 522 6.03 20.72 0.70
N PRO A 523 6.75 20.16 -0.31
CA PRO A 523 7.44 20.99 -1.29
C PRO A 523 6.47 21.82 -2.15
N LYS A 524 5.31 21.29 -2.58
CA LYS A 524 4.31 22.07 -3.33
C LYS A 524 3.84 23.32 -2.58
N LYS A 525 3.60 23.20 -1.27
CA LYS A 525 3.24 24.35 -0.43
C LYS A 525 4.41 25.33 -0.28
N ALA A 526 5.63 24.84 -0.12
CA ALA A 526 6.81 25.67 0.07
C ALA A 526 7.18 26.47 -1.19
N TYR A 527 7.26 25.81 -2.36
CA TYR A 527 7.60 26.47 -3.62
C TYR A 527 6.46 27.26 -4.22
N ASN A 528 5.19 26.90 -3.90
CA ASN A 528 3.98 27.66 -4.23
C ASN A 528 3.97 28.15 -5.70
N HIS A 529 4.46 27.30 -6.61
CA HIS A 529 4.63 27.64 -8.02
C HIS A 529 3.33 27.37 -8.79
N PRO A 530 2.77 28.33 -9.53
CA PRO A 530 1.50 28.13 -10.21
C PRO A 530 1.60 27.18 -11.41
N ARG A 531 0.53 26.41 -11.62
CA ARG A 531 0.34 25.52 -12.78
C ARG A 531 0.38 26.31 -14.11
N PRO A 532 0.69 25.65 -15.25
CA PRO A 532 0.83 26.34 -16.56
C PRO A 532 -0.35 27.22 -16.96
N TYR A 533 -1.57 26.79 -16.64
CA TYR A 533 -2.83 27.46 -17.03
C TYR A 533 -3.38 28.43 -15.98
N VAL A 534 -2.67 28.65 -14.87
CA VAL A 534 -3.07 29.59 -13.82
C VAL A 534 -2.47 30.96 -14.11
N ASP A 535 -3.16 32.03 -13.73
CA ASP A 535 -2.64 33.40 -13.83
C ASP A 535 -1.44 33.62 -12.89
N ARG A 536 -0.30 33.94 -13.47
CA ARG A 536 1.01 34.13 -12.81
C ARG A 536 1.38 35.60 -12.62
N THR A 537 0.43 36.53 -12.80
CA THR A 537 0.68 37.98 -12.64
C THR A 537 1.23 38.31 -11.25
N LYS A 538 0.71 37.65 -10.20
CA LYS A 538 1.19 37.82 -8.81
C LYS A 538 2.58 37.21 -8.55
N GLY A 539 3.11 36.47 -9.51
CA GLY A 539 4.42 35.86 -9.48
C GLY A 539 5.56 36.70 -10.00
N GLY A 540 5.30 37.91 -10.50
CA GLY A 540 6.31 38.72 -11.16
C GLY A 540 6.71 38.20 -12.55
N TYR A 541 5.97 37.24 -13.13
CA TYR A 541 6.20 36.75 -14.50
C TYR A 541 6.16 37.87 -15.54
N PRO A 542 5.11 38.72 -15.60
CA PRO A 542 5.08 39.83 -16.57
C PRO A 542 6.24 40.82 -16.38
N ALA A 543 6.62 41.10 -15.13
CA ALA A 543 7.74 42.00 -14.83
C ALA A 543 9.10 41.43 -15.28
N ALA A 544 9.22 40.11 -15.36
CA ALA A 544 10.38 39.40 -15.89
C ALA A 544 10.31 39.15 -17.41
N GLY A 545 9.28 39.67 -18.10
CA GLY A 545 9.10 39.48 -19.55
C GLY A 545 8.50 38.14 -19.95
N LEU A 546 7.84 37.43 -19.02
CA LEU A 546 7.18 36.15 -19.24
C LEU A 546 5.65 36.30 -19.34
N GLU A 547 5.01 35.36 -20.03
CA GLU A 547 3.56 35.34 -20.22
C GLU A 547 2.81 35.10 -18.90
N THR A 548 1.60 35.68 -18.78
CA THR A 548 0.75 35.52 -17.59
C THR A 548 0.29 34.07 -17.37
N SER A 549 0.22 33.27 -18.44
CA SER A 549 -0.03 31.82 -18.41
C SER A 549 0.53 31.19 -19.68
N VAL A 550 0.80 29.88 -19.64
CA VAL A 550 1.26 29.12 -20.80
C VAL A 550 0.06 28.86 -21.73
N PRO A 551 0.15 29.14 -23.05
CA PRO A 551 -0.92 28.88 -24.01
C PRO A 551 -1.13 27.38 -24.33
N ILE A 552 -1.67 26.63 -23.37
CA ILE A 552 -1.99 25.21 -23.51
C ILE A 552 -3.36 24.98 -24.17
N VAL A 553 -3.53 23.82 -24.79
CA VAL A 553 -4.82 23.20 -25.12
C VAL A 553 -5.26 22.31 -23.96
N LYS A 554 -6.36 22.66 -23.31
CA LYS A 554 -6.96 21.85 -22.24
C LYS A 554 -7.64 20.60 -22.80
N ALA A 555 -7.38 19.46 -22.20
CA ALA A 555 -8.08 18.21 -22.51
C ALA A 555 -9.54 18.28 -21.99
N PRO A 556 -10.54 17.78 -22.74
CA PRO A 556 -11.87 17.56 -22.19
C PRO A 556 -11.87 16.35 -21.25
N VAL A 557 -12.88 16.25 -20.39
CA VAL A 557 -13.22 14.98 -19.73
C VAL A 557 -13.56 13.96 -20.82
N TRP A 558 -13.03 12.75 -20.69
CA TRP A 558 -13.18 11.70 -21.70
C TRP A 558 -13.66 10.42 -21.04
N THR A 559 -14.69 9.81 -21.62
CA THR A 559 -15.15 8.47 -21.24
C THR A 559 -14.57 7.45 -22.21
N SER A 560 -13.84 6.48 -21.67
CA SER A 560 -13.25 5.37 -22.39
C SER A 560 -14.31 4.36 -22.85
N ALA A 561 -13.92 3.43 -23.72
CA ALA A 561 -14.85 2.50 -24.38
C ALA A 561 -15.50 1.49 -23.42
N ASP A 562 -14.85 1.21 -22.30
CA ASP A 562 -15.32 0.40 -21.18
C ASP A 562 -16.17 1.19 -20.17
N GLY A 563 -16.29 2.51 -20.34
CA GLY A 563 -17.20 3.37 -19.59
C GLY A 563 -16.55 4.13 -18.44
N ASN A 564 -15.23 4.08 -18.28
CA ASN A 564 -14.53 4.83 -17.23
C ASN A 564 -14.38 6.30 -17.64
N GLU A 565 -14.61 7.21 -16.70
CA GLU A 565 -14.45 8.65 -16.92
C GLU A 565 -13.06 9.10 -16.47
N HIS A 566 -12.36 9.85 -17.33
CA HIS A 566 -11.01 10.35 -17.08
C HIS A 566 -11.02 11.88 -17.09
N ASP A 567 -10.65 12.52 -15.96
CA ASP A 567 -10.67 13.98 -15.77
C ASP A 567 -9.27 14.55 -15.46
N PRO A 568 -8.74 15.47 -16.28
CA PRO A 568 -7.46 16.14 -16.02
C PRO A 568 -7.47 17.06 -14.77
N SER A 569 -8.63 17.26 -14.12
CA SER A 569 -8.80 17.89 -12.80
C SER A 569 -8.39 19.36 -12.73
N TYR A 570 -8.51 20.12 -13.83
CA TYR A 570 -8.04 21.51 -13.92
C TYR A 570 -8.59 22.42 -12.80
N ASN A 571 -9.88 22.30 -12.47
CA ASN A 571 -10.56 23.15 -11.49
C ASN A 571 -10.11 22.84 -10.05
N GLY A 572 -9.91 21.56 -9.73
CA GLY A 572 -9.44 21.13 -8.40
C GLY A 572 -7.99 21.56 -8.10
N MET A 573 -7.22 21.90 -9.13
CA MET A 573 -5.79 22.24 -9.02
C MET A 573 -5.49 23.74 -9.09
N LEU A 574 -6.50 24.63 -9.13
CA LEU A 574 -6.27 26.08 -9.29
C LEU A 574 -5.43 26.71 -8.17
N THR A 575 -5.47 26.15 -6.95
CA THR A 575 -4.68 26.59 -5.78
C THR A 575 -3.71 25.50 -5.30
N SER A 576 -3.33 24.57 -6.20
CA SER A 576 -2.36 23.51 -5.92
C SER A 576 -1.06 23.75 -6.68
N GLY A 577 0.05 23.83 -5.96
CA GLY A 577 1.38 24.08 -6.53
C GLY A 577 1.78 23.02 -7.57
N SER A 578 2.46 23.45 -8.63
CA SER A 578 2.95 22.58 -9.71
C SER A 578 4.22 21.84 -9.31
N PHE A 579 5.24 22.52 -8.76
CA PHE A 579 6.52 21.91 -8.47
C PHE A 579 6.61 21.28 -7.07
N PRO A 580 7.09 20.02 -6.92
CA PRO A 580 7.34 19.01 -7.96
C PRO A 580 6.07 18.27 -8.37
N SER A 581 6.12 17.44 -9.42
CA SER A 581 4.98 16.63 -9.86
C SER A 581 4.79 15.35 -9.05
N GLY A 582 3.72 15.29 -8.23
CA GLY A 582 3.35 14.08 -7.47
C GLY A 582 3.02 12.88 -8.36
N HIS A 583 2.29 13.07 -9.47
CA HIS A 583 2.05 12.00 -10.46
C HIS A 583 3.34 11.45 -11.06
N THR A 584 4.35 12.30 -11.28
CA THR A 584 5.65 11.83 -11.76
C THR A 584 6.42 11.07 -10.69
N THR A 585 6.39 11.54 -9.43
CA THR A 585 6.95 10.82 -8.28
C THR A 585 6.35 9.43 -8.18
N TYR A 586 5.03 9.32 -8.23
CA TYR A 586 4.30 8.06 -8.17
C TYR A 586 4.64 7.12 -9.33
N ALA A 587 4.59 7.62 -10.57
CA ALA A 587 4.93 6.83 -11.75
C ALA A 587 6.40 6.37 -11.76
N THR A 588 7.33 7.23 -11.33
CA THR A 588 8.74 6.89 -11.21
C THR A 588 8.94 5.84 -10.12
N SER A 589 8.31 5.99 -8.95
CA SER A 589 8.39 5.00 -7.88
C SER A 589 7.89 3.63 -8.32
N GLY A 590 6.76 3.59 -9.03
CA GLY A 590 6.24 2.35 -9.61
C GLY A 590 7.18 1.74 -10.66
N ALA A 591 7.73 2.55 -11.56
CA ALA A 591 8.60 2.08 -12.63
C ALA A 591 9.95 1.56 -12.10
N VAL A 592 10.61 2.28 -11.20
CA VAL A 592 11.85 1.83 -10.55
C VAL A 592 11.61 0.56 -9.73
N GLY A 593 10.48 0.49 -9.03
CA GLY A 593 10.08 -0.71 -8.32
C GLY A 593 9.85 -1.91 -9.23
N LEU A 594 9.09 -1.75 -10.33
CA LEU A 594 8.81 -2.84 -11.25
C LEU A 594 10.08 -3.27 -12.00
N ALA A 595 10.95 -2.32 -12.37
CA ALA A 595 12.27 -2.58 -12.94
C ALA A 595 13.17 -3.34 -11.96
N THR A 596 13.05 -3.09 -10.66
CA THR A 596 13.73 -3.90 -9.63
C THR A 596 13.19 -5.34 -9.62
N LEU A 597 11.88 -5.55 -9.73
CA LEU A 597 11.32 -6.90 -9.74
C LEU A 597 11.70 -7.67 -11.02
N LEU A 598 11.68 -6.99 -12.17
CA LEU A 598 11.91 -7.52 -13.51
C LEU A 598 13.08 -6.80 -14.22
N PRO A 599 14.33 -6.94 -13.73
CA PRO A 599 15.49 -6.22 -14.27
C PRO A 599 15.77 -6.53 -15.74
N GLU A 600 15.30 -7.67 -16.25
CA GLU A 600 15.39 -8.06 -17.66
C GLU A 600 14.60 -7.13 -18.61
N LEU A 601 13.66 -6.34 -18.08
CA LEU A 601 12.79 -5.39 -18.79
C LEU A 601 12.95 -3.94 -18.29
N ALA A 602 13.99 -3.66 -17.51
CA ALA A 602 14.16 -2.37 -16.83
C ALA A 602 14.13 -1.16 -17.78
N PRO A 603 14.83 -1.13 -18.94
CA PRO A 603 14.75 0.01 -19.85
C PRO A 603 13.34 0.31 -20.36
N GLU A 604 12.58 -0.72 -20.71
CA GLU A 604 11.21 -0.58 -21.21
C GLU A 604 10.27 -0.04 -20.13
N ILE A 605 10.41 -0.56 -18.90
CA ILE A 605 9.67 -0.11 -17.71
C ILE A 605 9.98 1.35 -17.38
N LEU A 606 11.26 1.71 -17.31
CA LEU A 606 11.69 3.08 -16.99
C LEU A 606 11.28 4.06 -18.08
N ALA A 607 11.35 3.68 -19.36
CA ALA A 607 10.86 4.49 -20.47
C ALA A 607 9.35 4.75 -20.38
N ARG A 608 8.55 3.74 -20.04
CA ARG A 608 7.10 3.88 -19.82
C ARG A 608 6.78 4.75 -18.61
N GLY A 609 7.52 4.61 -17.50
CA GLY A 609 7.40 5.49 -16.33
C GLY A 609 7.71 6.94 -16.65
N SER A 610 8.78 7.20 -17.43
CA SER A 610 9.11 8.54 -17.90
C SER A 610 8.02 9.14 -18.81
N GLU A 611 7.31 8.30 -19.57
CA GLU A 611 6.18 8.73 -20.38
C GLU A 611 5.00 9.16 -19.51
N ALA A 612 4.67 8.40 -18.46
CA ALA A 612 3.60 8.78 -17.54
C ALA A 612 3.86 10.15 -16.87
N GLY A 613 5.12 10.43 -16.53
CA GLY A 613 5.55 11.78 -16.14
C GLY A 613 5.35 12.82 -17.25
N ASN A 614 5.84 12.54 -18.47
CA ASN A 614 5.68 13.43 -19.63
C ASN A 614 4.20 13.70 -19.98
N ASN A 615 3.32 12.74 -19.73
CA ASN A 615 1.89 12.84 -19.98
C ASN A 615 1.23 13.93 -19.11
N ARG A 616 1.87 14.35 -18.01
CA ARG A 616 1.45 15.52 -17.23
C ARG A 616 1.70 16.84 -17.95
N ILE A 617 2.71 16.90 -18.82
CA ILE A 617 2.95 18.02 -19.73
C ILE A 617 1.99 17.94 -20.92
N VAL A 618 1.71 16.73 -21.44
CA VAL A 618 0.67 16.52 -22.47
C VAL A 618 -0.67 17.10 -22.02
N LEU A 619 -1.06 16.94 -20.76
CA LEU A 619 -2.27 17.55 -20.20
C LEU A 619 -2.13 19.05 -19.84
N GLY A 620 -0.93 19.62 -19.93
CA GLY A 620 -0.67 21.03 -19.62
C GLY A 620 -0.79 21.36 -18.13
N VAL A 621 -0.67 20.37 -17.23
CA VAL A 621 -0.83 20.56 -15.77
C VAL A 621 0.50 20.64 -15.04
N HIS A 622 1.61 20.30 -15.69
CA HIS A 622 2.96 20.34 -15.14
C HIS A 622 3.97 20.82 -16.19
N TYR A 623 5.09 21.33 -15.71
CA TYR A 623 6.22 21.73 -16.53
C TYR A 623 7.34 20.68 -16.53
N PRO A 624 8.24 20.64 -17.54
CA PRO A 624 9.44 19.80 -17.54
C PRO A 624 10.22 19.77 -16.22
N LEU A 625 10.47 20.91 -15.58
CA LEU A 625 11.17 20.95 -14.29
C LEU A 625 10.41 20.22 -13.18
N ASP A 626 9.06 20.25 -13.20
CA ASP A 626 8.24 19.49 -12.24
C ASP A 626 8.41 17.98 -12.44
N ILE A 627 8.60 17.53 -13.69
CA ILE A 627 8.81 16.12 -14.05
C ILE A 627 10.20 15.67 -13.60
N ILE A 628 11.23 16.50 -13.84
CA ILE A 628 12.58 16.22 -13.35
C ILE A 628 12.58 16.15 -11.81
N GLY A 629 11.93 17.10 -11.13
CA GLY A 629 11.75 17.08 -9.68
C GLY A 629 11.06 15.81 -9.18
N GLY A 630 9.93 15.45 -9.81
CA GLY A 630 9.18 14.25 -9.45
C GLY A 630 9.97 12.96 -9.67
N ARG A 631 10.79 12.87 -10.75
CA ARG A 631 11.68 11.72 -10.97
C ARG A 631 12.68 11.57 -9.83
N MET A 632 13.37 12.66 -9.46
CA MET A 632 14.34 12.63 -8.37
C MET A 632 13.71 12.19 -7.04
N ASP A 633 12.49 12.68 -6.74
CA ASP A 633 11.74 12.26 -5.55
C ASP A 633 11.43 10.76 -5.58
N GLY A 634 11.02 10.22 -6.73
CA GLY A 634 10.72 8.80 -6.91
C GLY A 634 11.96 7.91 -6.79
N ASP A 635 13.08 8.32 -7.39
CA ASP A 635 14.36 7.62 -7.27
C ASP A 635 14.86 7.62 -5.81
N ALA A 636 14.75 8.75 -5.11
CA ALA A 636 15.11 8.86 -3.70
C ALA A 636 14.21 8.02 -2.78
N ALA A 637 12.91 7.99 -3.05
CA ALA A 637 11.95 7.14 -2.37
C ALA A 637 12.34 5.66 -2.47
N ASN A 638 12.76 5.22 -3.66
CA ASN A 638 13.19 3.84 -3.89
C ASN A 638 14.57 3.59 -3.26
N ALA A 639 15.53 4.51 -3.38
CA ALA A 639 16.83 4.33 -2.73
C ALA A 639 16.68 4.15 -1.20
N ALA A 640 15.80 4.91 -0.56
CA ALA A 640 15.53 4.80 0.88
C ALA A 640 14.87 3.47 1.26
N ARG A 641 13.79 3.07 0.57
CA ARG A 641 13.08 1.80 0.82
C ARG A 641 13.97 0.57 0.62
N TRP A 642 14.90 0.59 -0.34
CA TRP A 642 15.79 -0.54 -0.64
C TRP A 642 17.01 -0.55 0.29
N SER A 643 17.30 0.55 0.95
CA SER A 643 18.33 0.64 1.98
C SER A 643 17.86 0.08 3.33
N ASP A 644 16.57 -0.19 3.47
CA ASP A 644 15.99 -0.89 4.60
C ASP A 644 15.98 -2.40 4.35
N PRO A 645 16.86 -3.17 5.03
CA PRO A 645 16.98 -4.60 4.78
C PRO A 645 15.74 -5.39 5.22
N GLU A 646 14.97 -4.90 6.20
CA GLU A 646 13.73 -5.55 6.63
C GLU A 646 12.63 -5.34 5.60
N PHE A 647 12.50 -4.13 5.06
CA PHE A 647 11.56 -3.85 3.96
C PHE A 647 11.88 -4.72 2.72
N VAL A 648 13.16 -4.81 2.36
CA VAL A 648 13.60 -5.65 1.23
C VAL A 648 13.25 -7.13 1.47
N LYS A 649 13.50 -7.64 2.67
CA LYS A 649 13.24 -9.04 3.04
C LYS A 649 11.75 -9.36 3.09
N ASP A 650 10.95 -8.47 3.65
CA ASP A 650 9.57 -8.74 4.03
C ASP A 650 8.55 -8.33 2.96
N GLN A 651 8.86 -7.31 2.13
CA GLN A 651 7.95 -6.81 1.10
C GLN A 651 8.50 -7.03 -0.32
N LEU A 652 9.69 -6.49 -0.62
CA LEU A 652 10.22 -6.44 -1.99
C LEU A 652 10.52 -7.83 -2.58
N MET A 653 11.31 -8.63 -1.88
CA MET A 653 11.74 -9.95 -2.39
C MET A 653 10.59 -10.97 -2.47
N PRO A 654 9.65 -11.03 -1.52
CA PRO A 654 8.45 -11.85 -1.64
C PRO A 654 7.57 -11.45 -2.84
N ALA A 655 7.32 -10.15 -3.05
CA ALA A 655 6.57 -9.67 -4.21
C ALA A 655 7.27 -10.01 -5.53
N ARG A 656 8.61 -9.90 -5.58
CA ARG A 656 9.40 -10.35 -6.73
C ARG A 656 9.18 -11.83 -7.02
N ALA A 657 9.31 -12.67 -6.00
CA ALA A 657 9.17 -14.11 -6.14
C ALA A 657 7.77 -14.50 -6.64
N GLU A 658 6.73 -13.90 -6.07
CA GLU A 658 5.34 -14.09 -6.51
C GLU A 658 5.15 -13.74 -7.99
N LEU A 659 5.56 -12.53 -8.39
CA LEU A 659 5.42 -12.05 -9.77
C LEU A 659 6.18 -12.93 -10.76
N VAL A 660 7.46 -13.23 -10.49
CA VAL A 660 8.29 -14.05 -11.38
C VAL A 660 7.73 -15.47 -11.51
N ASN A 661 7.26 -16.07 -10.42
CA ASN A 661 6.65 -17.39 -10.43
C ASN A 661 5.36 -17.41 -11.24
N TYR A 662 4.52 -16.39 -11.05
CA TYR A 662 3.26 -16.25 -11.77
C TYR A 662 3.50 -16.11 -13.29
N LEU A 663 4.35 -15.16 -13.70
CA LEU A 663 4.64 -14.94 -15.12
C LEU A 663 5.27 -16.19 -15.75
N THR A 664 6.21 -16.85 -15.05
CA THR A 664 6.81 -18.11 -15.53
C THR A 664 5.76 -19.21 -15.71
N ALA A 665 4.78 -19.31 -14.81
CA ALA A 665 3.71 -20.29 -14.92
C ALA A 665 2.79 -20.00 -16.12
N GLN A 666 2.43 -18.74 -16.36
CA GLN A 666 1.64 -18.33 -17.53
C GLN A 666 2.39 -18.62 -18.84
N CYS A 667 3.68 -18.25 -18.91
CA CYS A 667 4.52 -18.53 -20.08
C CYS A 667 4.61 -20.03 -20.36
N LYS A 668 4.79 -20.85 -19.32
CA LYS A 668 4.84 -22.31 -19.45
C LYS A 668 3.51 -22.87 -19.95
N ALA A 669 2.38 -22.37 -19.43
CA ALA A 669 1.05 -22.80 -19.84
C ALA A 669 0.75 -22.47 -21.32
N ASN A 670 1.31 -21.37 -21.83
CA ASN A 670 1.10 -20.90 -23.20
C ASN A 670 2.22 -21.31 -24.18
N GLY A 671 3.20 -22.12 -23.74
CA GLY A 671 4.25 -22.65 -24.62
C GLY A 671 5.35 -21.64 -24.99
N GLU A 672 5.49 -20.56 -24.22
CA GLU A 672 6.44 -19.45 -24.48
C GLU A 672 7.79 -19.65 -23.78
N GLY A 673 7.93 -20.68 -22.96
CA GLY A 673 9.17 -21.03 -22.26
C GLY A 673 8.91 -21.53 -20.85
N SER A 674 9.87 -22.26 -20.29
CA SER A 674 9.80 -22.80 -18.92
C SER A 674 10.47 -21.91 -17.87
N THR A 675 11.06 -20.77 -18.28
CA THR A 675 11.67 -19.75 -17.42
C THR A 675 11.25 -18.38 -17.91
N LEU A 676 11.27 -17.37 -17.02
CA LEU A 676 10.98 -15.98 -17.39
C LEU A 676 11.90 -15.47 -18.51
N ALA A 677 13.20 -15.75 -18.43
CA ALA A 677 14.16 -15.34 -19.47
C ALA A 677 13.86 -15.96 -20.85
N ALA A 678 13.49 -17.24 -20.88
CA ALA A 678 13.06 -17.90 -22.12
C ALA A 678 11.76 -17.28 -22.65
N CYS A 679 10.84 -16.93 -21.76
CA CYS A 679 9.59 -16.26 -22.12
C CYS A 679 9.82 -14.86 -22.71
N ILE A 680 10.66 -14.03 -22.08
CA ILE A 680 11.03 -12.71 -22.58
C ILE A 680 11.67 -12.83 -23.98
N THR A 681 12.53 -13.83 -24.17
CA THR A 681 13.16 -14.09 -25.47
C THR A 681 12.15 -14.53 -26.53
N ALA A 682 11.26 -15.46 -26.20
CA ALA A 682 10.25 -16.00 -27.13
C ALA A 682 9.22 -14.93 -27.54
N THR A 683 8.80 -14.11 -26.59
CA THR A 683 7.83 -13.01 -26.78
C THR A 683 8.48 -11.74 -27.35
N LYS A 684 9.82 -11.64 -27.29
CA LYS A 684 10.63 -10.46 -27.61
C LYS A 684 10.24 -9.23 -26.78
N ALA A 685 9.88 -9.44 -25.51
CA ALA A 685 9.40 -8.39 -24.60
C ALA A 685 10.48 -7.34 -24.27
N ASN A 686 11.77 -7.68 -24.38
CA ASN A 686 12.91 -6.77 -24.24
C ASN A 686 13.42 -6.21 -25.58
N GLY A 687 12.56 -6.16 -26.60
CA GLY A 687 12.94 -5.78 -27.95
C GLY A 687 11.73 -5.40 -28.81
N THR A 688 11.68 -5.90 -30.03
CA THR A 688 10.74 -5.43 -31.07
C THR A 688 9.25 -5.71 -30.81
N ASN A 689 8.92 -6.48 -29.77
CA ASN A 689 7.54 -6.77 -29.36
C ASN A 689 7.38 -6.55 -27.83
N GLY A 690 8.18 -5.62 -27.30
CA GLY A 690 8.08 -5.11 -25.94
C GLY A 690 7.21 -3.87 -25.86
N TYR A 691 7.56 -2.97 -24.94
CA TYR A 691 6.99 -1.63 -24.88
C TYR A 691 7.24 -0.87 -26.19
N SER A 692 6.18 -0.27 -26.72
CA SER A 692 6.23 0.55 -27.94
C SER A 692 5.44 1.84 -27.74
N ASN A 693 5.92 2.92 -28.34
CA ASN A 693 5.24 4.22 -28.28
C ASN A 693 5.53 5.04 -29.53
N ASP A 694 4.48 5.28 -30.32
CA ASP A 694 4.58 6.02 -31.59
C ASP A 694 4.54 7.55 -31.39
N PHE A 695 4.25 8.04 -30.19
CA PHE A 695 4.13 9.46 -29.90
C PHE A 695 5.51 10.12 -29.81
N VAL A 696 5.69 11.21 -30.58
CA VAL A 696 6.91 12.00 -30.62
C VAL A 696 6.63 13.48 -30.36
N ASP A 697 7.59 14.17 -29.79
CA ASP A 697 7.53 15.59 -29.45
C ASP A 697 8.89 16.28 -29.65
N VAL A 698 9.02 17.51 -29.16
CA VAL A 698 10.24 18.32 -29.30
C VAL A 698 11.44 17.77 -28.52
N VAL A 699 11.21 16.94 -27.50
CA VAL A 699 12.22 16.28 -26.66
C VAL A 699 12.52 14.87 -27.19
N SER A 700 11.47 14.11 -27.47
CA SER A 700 11.54 12.72 -27.92
C SER A 700 11.12 12.62 -29.38
N LYS A 701 12.09 12.71 -30.29
CA LYS A 701 11.84 12.87 -31.74
C LYS A 701 11.66 11.56 -32.51
N GLU A 702 11.92 10.44 -31.88
CA GLU A 702 11.83 9.09 -32.47
C GLU A 702 10.89 8.22 -31.63
N ALA A 703 10.14 7.35 -32.29
CA ALA A 703 9.24 6.40 -31.64
C ALA A 703 10.03 5.32 -30.88
N VAL A 704 9.44 4.84 -29.79
CA VAL A 704 9.96 3.66 -29.07
C VAL A 704 9.51 2.42 -29.82
N THR A 705 10.47 1.68 -30.37
CA THR A 705 10.24 0.46 -31.16
C THR A 705 11.07 -0.73 -30.69
N ASP A 706 12.06 -0.46 -29.83
CA ASP A 706 12.97 -1.45 -29.26
C ASP A 706 13.64 -0.88 -27.99
N ARG A 707 14.52 -1.67 -27.39
CA ARG A 707 15.29 -1.27 -26.21
C ARG A 707 16.15 -0.03 -26.42
N ALA A 708 16.80 0.10 -27.57
CA ALA A 708 17.73 1.20 -27.81
C ALA A 708 16.97 2.53 -27.85
N SER A 709 15.83 2.56 -28.54
CA SER A 709 14.91 3.70 -28.55
C SER A 709 14.25 3.93 -27.18
N ALA A 710 13.98 2.90 -26.37
CA ALA A 710 13.49 3.03 -24.99
C ALA A 710 14.53 3.70 -24.07
N ILE A 711 15.79 3.28 -24.12
CA ILE A 711 16.88 3.94 -23.39
C ILE A 711 16.99 5.39 -23.86
N LYS A 712 16.93 5.62 -25.18
CA LYS A 712 17.11 6.96 -25.71
C LYS A 712 16.01 7.93 -25.30
N VAL A 713 14.75 7.48 -25.28
CA VAL A 713 13.63 8.32 -24.85
C VAL A 713 13.74 8.67 -23.37
N TYR A 714 14.19 7.71 -22.54
CA TYR A 714 14.43 7.94 -21.12
C TYR A 714 15.53 9.00 -20.92
N GLU A 715 16.69 8.83 -21.55
CA GLU A 715 17.80 9.81 -21.52
C GLU A 715 17.35 11.23 -21.91
N ASN A 716 16.59 11.36 -23.01
CA ASN A 716 16.12 12.67 -23.48
C ASN A 716 15.22 13.36 -22.43
N ARG A 717 14.38 12.59 -21.74
CA ARG A 717 13.49 13.08 -20.69
C ARG A 717 14.19 13.25 -19.33
N MET A 718 15.43 12.77 -19.19
CA MET A 718 16.18 13.03 -17.96
C MET A 718 16.47 14.52 -17.78
N THR A 719 16.77 15.22 -18.87
CA THR A 719 17.17 16.63 -18.85
C THR A 719 16.22 17.56 -19.60
N TYR A 720 15.34 17.03 -20.46
CA TYR A 720 14.46 17.81 -21.34
C TYR A 720 15.21 18.80 -22.27
N GLY A 721 16.55 18.73 -22.33
CA GLY A 721 17.39 19.59 -23.16
C GLY A 721 17.46 21.04 -22.72
N PHE A 722 17.33 21.33 -21.42
CA PHE A 722 17.45 22.70 -20.89
C PHE A 722 18.82 23.33 -21.18
N SER A 723 18.83 24.65 -21.34
CA SER A 723 20.08 25.40 -21.37
C SER A 723 20.80 25.34 -20.02
N GLN A 724 22.14 25.42 -20.07
CA GLN A 724 22.98 25.49 -18.88
C GLN A 724 22.78 26.83 -18.15
N VAL A 725 22.82 26.82 -16.80
CA VAL A 725 22.59 28.00 -15.96
C VAL A 725 23.87 28.78 -15.59
N GLY A 726 25.05 28.25 -15.92
CA GLY A 726 26.37 28.81 -15.57
C GLY A 726 27.25 29.16 -16.78
N THR A 727 28.50 29.58 -16.53
CA THR A 727 29.49 29.93 -17.60
C THR A 727 30.14 28.71 -18.27
N GLY A 728 29.61 27.52 -18.01
CA GLY A 728 30.08 26.24 -18.50
C GLY A 728 31.03 25.52 -17.54
N VAL A 729 30.94 24.19 -17.56
CA VAL A 729 31.77 23.25 -16.78
C VAL A 729 33.01 22.81 -17.57
N SER A 730 34.17 22.81 -16.91
CA SER A 730 35.41 22.29 -17.49
C SER A 730 35.35 20.78 -17.77
N ALA A 731 36.16 20.29 -18.70
CA ALA A 731 36.26 18.85 -18.98
C ALA A 731 36.65 18.02 -17.73
N LEU A 732 37.45 18.60 -16.83
CA LEU A 732 37.83 17.98 -15.57
C LEU A 732 36.62 17.88 -14.60
N GLN A 733 35.79 18.92 -14.52
CA GLN A 733 34.56 18.90 -13.72
C GLN A 733 33.56 17.88 -14.27
N LYS A 734 33.42 17.79 -15.60
CA LYS A 734 32.62 16.74 -16.24
C LYS A 734 33.13 15.34 -15.91
N ALA A 735 34.45 15.11 -15.96
CA ALA A 735 35.04 13.81 -15.61
C ALA A 735 34.95 13.50 -14.10
N ALA A 736 35.03 14.50 -13.22
CA ALA A 736 34.88 14.33 -11.77
C ALA A 736 33.42 14.12 -11.36
N SER A 737 32.47 14.55 -12.20
CA SER A 737 31.04 14.46 -11.90
C SER A 737 30.48 13.04 -11.92
N THR A 738 31.10 12.15 -12.69
CA THR A 738 30.81 10.71 -12.74
C THR A 738 31.61 9.93 -11.70
N SER A 739 32.08 10.61 -10.64
CA SER A 739 32.73 9.97 -9.48
C SER A 739 31.72 9.29 -8.58
N VAL A 740 32.13 8.16 -7.98
CA VAL A 740 31.38 7.45 -6.93
C VAL A 740 30.98 8.36 -5.78
N ALA A 741 31.75 9.42 -5.51
CA ALA A 741 31.43 10.40 -4.46
C ALA A 741 30.11 11.17 -4.71
N ASN A 742 29.67 11.27 -5.97
CA ASN A 742 28.44 11.98 -6.35
C ASN A 742 27.24 11.04 -6.50
N VAL A 743 27.41 9.73 -6.33
CA VAL A 743 26.30 8.78 -6.28
C VAL A 743 25.64 8.92 -4.90
N PRO A 744 24.31 9.18 -4.82
CA PRO A 744 23.63 9.28 -3.54
C PRO A 744 23.87 8.04 -2.68
N THR A 745 24.09 8.22 -1.37
CA THR A 745 24.21 7.09 -0.43
C THR A 745 22.93 6.25 -0.46
N GLY A 746 23.06 4.93 -0.57
CA GLY A 746 21.92 4.01 -0.64
C GLY A 746 21.41 3.77 -2.05
N ALA A 747 21.77 4.60 -3.04
CA ALA A 747 21.35 4.40 -4.43
C ALA A 747 21.90 3.10 -5.02
N GLU A 748 23.01 2.55 -4.50
CA GLU A 748 23.48 1.21 -4.86
C GLU A 748 22.44 0.11 -4.63
N ASN A 749 21.48 0.35 -3.75
CA ASN A 749 20.45 -0.61 -3.42
C ASN A 749 19.39 -0.72 -4.53
N LEU A 750 19.28 0.27 -5.42
CA LEU A 750 18.45 0.21 -6.63
C LEU A 750 18.91 -0.89 -7.61
N LEU A 751 20.16 -1.36 -7.47
CA LEU A 751 20.76 -2.37 -8.35
C LEU A 751 20.85 -3.76 -7.70
N ILE A 752 20.22 -4.01 -6.54
CA ILE A 752 20.38 -5.26 -5.77
C ILE A 752 19.84 -6.51 -6.48
N THR A 753 18.79 -6.37 -7.27
CA THR A 753 18.21 -7.47 -8.05
C THR A 753 18.83 -7.58 -9.44
N THR A 754 19.32 -6.47 -9.99
CA THR A 754 20.02 -6.42 -11.29
C THR A 754 21.41 -7.06 -11.19
N TYR A 755 22.18 -6.73 -10.16
CA TYR A 755 23.53 -7.23 -9.93
C TYR A 755 23.71 -7.78 -8.50
N PRO A 756 23.02 -8.90 -8.16
CA PRO A 756 23.05 -9.46 -6.81
C PRO A 756 24.43 -9.99 -6.40
N THR A 757 25.32 -10.27 -7.36
CA THR A 757 26.68 -10.76 -7.11
C THR A 757 27.71 -9.65 -6.89
N LEU A 758 27.37 -8.40 -7.20
CA LEU A 758 28.25 -7.25 -6.94
C LEU A 758 28.14 -6.83 -5.46
N SER A 759 29.22 -6.30 -4.92
CA SER A 759 29.22 -5.57 -3.64
C SER A 759 28.54 -4.21 -3.79
N SER A 760 28.15 -3.60 -2.67
CA SER A 760 27.62 -2.23 -2.66
C SER A 760 28.58 -1.23 -3.32
N ALA A 761 29.89 -1.34 -3.06
CA ALA A 761 30.90 -0.48 -3.68
C ALA A 761 30.92 -0.61 -5.21
N GLN A 762 30.90 -1.84 -5.74
CA GLN A 762 30.85 -2.09 -7.19
C GLN A 762 29.54 -1.59 -7.80
N ARG A 763 28.39 -1.73 -7.12
CA ARG A 763 27.12 -1.16 -7.60
C ARG A 763 27.16 0.36 -7.66
N ARG A 764 27.82 1.03 -6.70
CA ARG A 764 28.05 2.48 -6.80
C ARG A 764 28.97 2.86 -7.96
N GLU A 765 30.00 2.06 -8.26
CA GLU A 765 30.84 2.25 -9.45
C GLU A 765 30.03 2.13 -10.75
N VAL A 766 29.09 1.17 -10.83
CA VAL A 766 28.18 1.05 -11.98
C VAL A 766 27.35 2.31 -12.15
N LEU A 767 26.68 2.79 -11.09
CA LEU A 767 25.88 4.02 -11.14
C LEU A 767 26.73 5.23 -11.53
N ALA A 768 27.94 5.34 -11.00
CA ALA A 768 28.86 6.42 -11.30
C ALA A 768 29.28 6.43 -12.78
N MET A 769 29.60 5.25 -13.33
CA MET A 769 30.03 5.09 -14.73
C MET A 769 28.91 5.31 -15.75
N THR A 770 27.64 5.20 -15.35
CA THR A 770 26.47 5.48 -16.21
C THR A 770 25.84 6.84 -15.92
N ALA A 771 26.27 7.56 -14.88
CA ALA A 771 25.66 8.81 -14.49
C ALA A 771 25.76 9.89 -15.59
N LEU A 772 24.74 10.75 -15.66
CA LEU A 772 24.83 11.96 -16.46
C LEU A 772 25.99 12.84 -15.97
N PRO A 773 26.81 13.39 -16.88
CA PRO A 773 27.84 14.33 -16.49
C PRO A 773 27.23 15.64 -15.98
N VAL A 774 27.83 16.24 -14.96
CA VAL A 774 27.45 17.58 -14.51
C VAL A 774 27.67 18.57 -15.64
N SER A 775 26.64 19.35 -15.92
CA SER A 775 26.47 20.19 -17.10
C SER A 775 25.96 21.60 -16.74
N ASP A 776 25.87 21.95 -15.45
CA ASP A 776 25.17 23.15 -14.95
C ASP A 776 23.70 23.21 -15.45
N GLU A 777 23.02 22.08 -15.58
CA GLU A 777 21.59 22.07 -15.89
C GLU A 777 20.76 22.49 -14.65
N PRO A 778 19.55 23.04 -14.85
CA PRO A 778 18.68 23.43 -13.74
C PRO A 778 18.42 22.26 -12.78
N LEU A 779 18.45 22.54 -11.47
CA LEU A 779 18.28 21.57 -10.36
C LEU A 779 19.45 20.61 -10.10
N GLN A 780 20.40 20.48 -11.05
CA GLN A 780 21.40 19.43 -10.98
C GLN A 780 22.33 19.54 -9.77
N ALA A 781 22.82 20.75 -9.46
CA ALA A 781 23.83 20.97 -8.42
C ALA A 781 23.33 20.62 -7.00
N GLU A 782 22.08 20.97 -6.69
CA GLU A 782 21.48 20.75 -5.37
C GLU A 782 20.77 19.39 -5.24
N SER A 783 20.69 18.61 -6.31
CA SER A 783 19.96 17.32 -6.37
C SER A 783 20.53 16.18 -5.52
N GLN A 784 21.66 16.41 -4.84
CA GLN A 784 22.41 15.39 -4.11
C GLN A 784 22.84 14.18 -4.97
N GLY A 785 22.87 14.34 -6.30
CA GLY A 785 23.23 13.29 -7.25
C GLY A 785 22.04 12.57 -7.88
N TYR A 786 20.82 12.72 -7.36
CA TYR A 786 19.62 12.06 -7.91
C TYR A 786 19.28 12.52 -9.33
N TYR A 787 19.62 13.77 -9.70
CA TYR A 787 19.46 14.25 -11.07
C TYR A 787 20.20 13.36 -12.09
N ASN A 788 21.37 12.85 -11.69
CA ASN A 788 22.33 12.22 -12.59
C ASN A 788 22.12 10.71 -12.75
N LEU A 789 21.19 10.09 -12.02
CA LEU A 789 20.99 8.64 -12.01
C LEU A 789 20.35 8.14 -13.32
N ASP A 790 21.17 7.69 -14.27
CA ASP A 790 20.68 6.99 -15.46
C ASP A 790 20.46 5.50 -15.14
N LEU A 791 19.27 5.22 -14.59
CA LEU A 791 18.89 3.85 -14.23
C LEU A 791 18.66 2.96 -15.46
N ALA A 792 18.24 3.51 -16.60
CA ALA A 792 18.06 2.73 -17.82
C ALA A 792 19.39 2.19 -18.34
N ALA A 793 20.44 3.03 -18.33
CA ALA A 793 21.79 2.60 -18.66
C ALA A 793 22.37 1.65 -17.60
N ALA A 794 22.24 1.98 -16.31
CA ALA A 794 22.78 1.17 -15.21
C ALA A 794 22.17 -0.24 -15.19
N MET A 795 20.85 -0.35 -15.31
CA MET A 795 20.11 -1.61 -15.19
C MET A 795 20.16 -2.48 -16.45
N SER A 796 20.68 -1.96 -17.56
CA SER A 796 20.87 -2.71 -18.81
C SER A 796 22.35 -2.97 -19.13
N SER A 797 23.25 -2.82 -18.18
CA SER A 797 24.69 -2.89 -18.46
C SER A 797 25.30 -4.30 -18.42
N THR A 798 26.33 -4.50 -19.23
CA THR A 798 27.36 -5.52 -18.99
C THR A 798 28.47 -4.90 -18.15
N VAL A 799 28.69 -5.43 -16.95
CA VAL A 799 29.71 -4.99 -16.00
C VAL A 799 30.93 -5.91 -16.10
N GLN A 800 32.11 -5.36 -16.33
CA GLN A 800 33.36 -6.11 -16.39
C GLN A 800 34.20 -5.88 -15.12
N LEU A 801 34.60 -6.97 -14.48
CA LEU A 801 35.46 -6.98 -13.29
C LEU A 801 36.85 -7.48 -13.65
N ASP A 802 37.89 -6.84 -13.12
CA ASP A 802 39.26 -7.34 -13.22
C ASP A 802 39.53 -8.50 -12.25
N SER A 803 40.77 -9.03 -12.26
CA SER A 803 41.14 -10.16 -11.39
C SER A 803 41.06 -9.87 -9.88
N LYS A 804 40.99 -8.58 -9.50
CA LYS A 804 40.88 -8.09 -8.11
C LYS A 804 39.45 -7.71 -7.74
N GLY A 805 38.51 -7.81 -8.68
CA GLY A 805 37.12 -7.43 -8.48
C GLY A 805 36.82 -5.95 -8.66
N ASN A 806 37.71 -5.14 -9.25
CA ASN A 806 37.40 -3.73 -9.54
C ASN A 806 36.49 -3.63 -10.78
N VAL A 807 35.53 -2.70 -10.80
CA VAL A 807 34.76 -2.44 -12.02
C VAL A 807 35.65 -1.69 -13.01
N VAL A 808 36.01 -2.35 -14.12
CA VAL A 808 36.88 -1.76 -15.15
C VAL A 808 36.12 -1.24 -16.36
N LYS A 809 34.88 -1.72 -16.58
CA LYS A 809 34.05 -1.27 -17.69
C LYS A 809 32.57 -1.54 -17.42
N VAL A 810 31.72 -0.61 -17.84
CA VAL A 810 30.26 -0.74 -17.83
C VAL A 810 29.76 -0.42 -19.23
N ILE A 811 29.00 -1.33 -19.84
CA ILE A 811 28.52 -1.23 -21.22
C ILE A 811 26.99 -1.30 -21.22
N PRO A 812 26.27 -0.15 -21.31
CA PRO A 812 24.80 -0.10 -21.34
C PRO A 812 24.18 -0.78 -22.57
N GLY A 813 22.88 -1.11 -22.47
CA GLY A 813 22.06 -1.58 -23.59
C GLY A 813 22.10 -3.08 -23.86
N ALA A 814 22.60 -3.90 -22.93
CA ALA A 814 22.53 -5.35 -23.01
C ALA A 814 21.09 -5.87 -22.99
N ALA A 815 20.84 -6.97 -23.73
CA ALA A 815 19.55 -7.67 -23.71
C ALA A 815 19.20 -8.25 -22.32
N VAL A 816 20.23 -8.61 -21.56
CA VAL A 816 20.13 -9.04 -20.16
C VAL A 816 21.33 -8.44 -19.42
N PRO A 817 21.15 -7.76 -18.28
CA PRO A 817 22.26 -7.27 -17.48
C PRO A 817 23.15 -8.43 -17.02
N SER A 818 24.48 -8.24 -17.04
CA SER A 818 25.41 -9.32 -16.70
C SER A 818 26.72 -8.82 -16.09
N VAL A 819 27.38 -9.70 -15.32
CA VAL A 819 28.72 -9.46 -14.76
C VAL A 819 29.70 -10.44 -15.40
N GLN A 820 30.82 -9.92 -15.92
CA GLN A 820 31.86 -10.70 -16.60
C GLN A 820 33.23 -10.44 -15.96
N ASN A 821 33.99 -11.50 -15.66
CA ASN A 821 35.38 -11.36 -15.22
C ASN A 821 36.29 -11.30 -16.45
N VAL A 822 37.15 -10.29 -16.52
CA VAL A 822 38.14 -10.12 -17.60
C VAL A 822 39.55 -10.32 -17.06
N SER A 823 40.42 -10.97 -17.86
CA SER A 823 41.82 -11.20 -17.48
C SER A 823 42.63 -9.91 -17.62
N ASP A 824 43.46 -9.61 -16.62
CA ASP A 824 44.45 -8.53 -16.64
C ASP A 824 45.50 -8.83 -17.72
N ASN A 825 45.25 -8.46 -18.97
CA ASN A 825 46.31 -8.49 -19.97
C ASN A 825 47.28 -7.33 -19.64
N GLY A 826 48.42 -7.72 -19.05
CA GLY A 826 49.56 -6.85 -18.78
C GLY A 826 49.94 -6.01 -20.00
N GLY A 827 50.39 -4.78 -19.71
CA GLY A 827 50.50 -3.71 -20.68
C GLY A 827 51.35 -3.99 -21.92
N SER A 828 51.07 -3.20 -22.96
CA SER A 828 52.07 -2.90 -23.97
C SER A 828 52.13 -1.38 -24.16
N ASN A 829 53.37 -0.90 -24.14
CA ASN A 829 53.82 0.48 -24.12
C ASN A 829 53.12 1.41 -25.13
N GLY A 830 52.83 2.61 -24.64
CA GLY A 830 52.89 3.80 -25.47
C GLY A 830 54.29 3.95 -26.07
N GLY A 831 54.36 3.99 -27.40
CA GLY A 831 55.52 4.39 -28.16
C GLY A 831 55.06 5.27 -29.30
N SER A 832 55.22 6.58 -29.13
CA SER A 832 55.02 7.60 -30.16
C SER A 832 55.79 7.26 -31.43
N ASN A 833 55.15 7.36 -32.60
CA ASN A 833 55.85 7.93 -33.75
C ASN A 833 54.92 8.57 -34.78
N SER A 834 55.25 9.82 -35.10
CA SER A 834 54.80 10.59 -36.26
C SER A 834 55.29 9.92 -37.56
N GLY A 835 54.51 9.98 -38.65
CA GLY A 835 55.00 9.52 -39.95
C GLY A 835 53.96 9.38 -41.05
N SER A 836 53.87 10.43 -41.86
CA SER A 836 53.17 10.54 -43.15
C SER A 836 53.43 9.40 -44.16
N ASN A 837 52.35 8.95 -44.81
CA ASN A 837 52.15 8.70 -46.25
C ASN A 837 53.25 8.00 -47.09
N GLY A 838 52.88 6.91 -47.79
CA GLY A 838 53.50 6.52 -49.08
C GLY A 838 53.75 5.03 -49.33
N GLY A 839 52.91 4.42 -50.19
CA GLY A 839 53.36 3.65 -51.38
C GLY A 839 54.02 2.26 -51.25
N SER A 840 53.32 1.27 -51.82
CA SER A 840 53.83 0.16 -52.66
C SER A 840 54.35 -1.14 -52.02
N ALA A 841 53.70 -2.23 -52.43
CA ALA A 841 54.18 -3.63 -52.47
C ALA A 841 55.29 -3.81 -53.55
N PRO A 842 55.86 -5.01 -53.87
CA PRO A 842 55.62 -6.38 -53.35
C PRO A 842 56.87 -7.33 -53.21
N THR A 843 56.73 -8.45 -52.46
CA THR A 843 57.30 -9.83 -52.67
C THR A 843 58.84 -10.07 -52.81
N PRO A 844 59.37 -11.33 -52.76
CA PRO A 844 58.90 -12.62 -52.17
C PRO A 844 59.98 -13.38 -51.34
N ALA A 845 59.51 -14.45 -50.67
CA ALA A 845 60.10 -15.76 -50.28
C ALA A 845 61.55 -16.12 -50.76
N PRO A 846 62.31 -17.10 -50.17
CA PRO A 846 61.76 -18.41 -49.75
C PRO A 846 62.50 -19.29 -48.69
N THR A 847 61.80 -20.35 -48.25
CA THR A 847 62.27 -21.73 -47.93
C THR A 847 63.27 -21.92 -46.76
N ASN A 848 63.29 -23.02 -45.99
CA ASN A 848 62.92 -24.41 -46.24
C ASN A 848 62.91 -25.22 -44.93
N SER A 849 62.15 -26.33 -44.93
CA SER A 849 62.45 -27.63 -44.28
C SER A 849 62.65 -27.68 -42.75
N GLY A 850 62.04 -28.57 -41.98
CA GLY A 850 61.29 -29.79 -42.28
C GLY A 850 61.33 -30.74 -41.08
N ASN A 851 60.34 -31.63 -41.00
CA ASN A 851 60.22 -32.86 -40.16
C ASN A 851 60.38 -32.71 -38.63
N GLY A 852 59.55 -33.32 -37.78
CA GLY A 852 58.68 -34.49 -37.92
C GLY A 852 58.88 -35.37 -36.68
N GLY A 853 57.80 -35.91 -36.10
CA GLY A 853 57.90 -36.93 -35.05
C GLY A 853 56.91 -36.76 -33.90
N THR A 854 55.84 -37.54 -33.95
CA THR A 854 54.83 -37.76 -32.91
C THR A 854 55.30 -38.90 -31.95
N PRO A 855 54.45 -39.49 -31.09
CA PRO A 855 54.46 -39.26 -29.63
C PRO A 855 54.66 -40.55 -28.81
N ASN A 856 54.97 -40.49 -27.51
CA ASN A 856 54.34 -41.45 -26.57
C ASN A 856 54.52 -41.15 -25.08
N ALA A 857 53.53 -41.64 -24.35
CA ALA A 857 53.32 -41.61 -22.92
C ALA A 857 54.19 -42.62 -22.13
N SER A 858 54.23 -42.44 -20.80
CA SER A 858 53.90 -43.46 -19.77
C SER A 858 54.87 -43.55 -18.56
N LYS A 859 54.28 -43.35 -17.36
CA LYS A 859 54.49 -44.02 -16.04
C LYS A 859 55.70 -43.68 -15.14
N THR A 860 55.37 -42.98 -14.03
CA THR A 860 55.51 -43.26 -12.55
C THR A 860 56.62 -44.18 -12.00
N PRO A 861 56.88 -44.27 -10.65
CA PRO A 861 56.68 -43.35 -9.50
C PRO A 861 57.82 -43.36 -8.41
N THR A 862 57.87 -42.39 -7.48
CA THR A 862 58.41 -42.55 -6.08
C THR A 862 57.95 -41.36 -5.21
N GLN A 863 56.96 -41.50 -4.31
CA GLN A 863 57.02 -41.58 -2.82
C GLN A 863 58.21 -40.85 -2.15
N ILE A 864 58.06 -40.03 -1.09
CA ILE A 864 57.68 -40.38 0.31
C ILE A 864 57.31 -39.10 1.13
N ASN A 865 56.16 -39.16 1.83
CA ASN A 865 55.78 -38.74 3.23
C ASN A 865 56.08 -37.32 3.79
N ASN A 866 55.34 -36.74 4.75
CA ASN A 866 54.02 -36.95 5.39
C ASN A 866 53.74 -35.76 6.34
N ALA A 867 52.49 -35.72 6.84
CA ALA A 867 51.93 -35.02 8.02
C ALA A 867 51.16 -33.74 7.65
N GLY A 868 49.85 -33.62 7.82
CA GLY A 868 48.75 -34.44 8.37
C GLY A 868 47.47 -33.58 8.20
N GLY A 869 46.37 -34.05 7.62
CA GLY A 869 45.36 -34.94 8.19
C GLY A 869 44.40 -34.10 9.04
N GLU A 870 43.09 -33.98 8.80
CA GLU A 870 42.14 -34.77 8.02
C GLU A 870 40.84 -33.92 7.88
N THR A 871 40.33 -33.66 6.67
CA THR A 871 39.18 -34.32 5.99
C THR A 871 37.79 -33.94 6.53
N ALA A 872 36.73 -33.76 5.74
CA ALA A 872 36.58 -33.79 4.29
C ALA A 872 35.23 -33.17 3.90
N SER A 873 35.29 -32.46 2.79
CA SER A 873 34.24 -32.25 1.79
C SER A 873 33.64 -33.56 1.25
N LYS A 874 32.36 -33.56 0.84
CA LYS A 874 31.95 -33.82 -0.57
C LYS A 874 30.43 -33.69 -0.83
N PRO A 875 30.01 -33.55 -2.11
CA PRO A 875 28.75 -32.96 -2.57
C PRO A 875 27.77 -33.94 -3.25
N LEU A 876 26.62 -33.39 -3.70
CA LEU A 876 25.73 -33.79 -4.82
C LEU A 876 25.19 -35.24 -4.86
N ALA A 877 23.85 -35.35 -4.90
CA ALA A 877 23.16 -36.45 -5.55
C ALA A 877 21.86 -35.97 -6.22
N SER A 878 21.71 -36.30 -7.49
CA SER A 878 20.46 -36.31 -8.26
C SER A 878 20.12 -37.76 -8.63
N THR A 879 18.84 -38.13 -8.53
CA THR A 879 18.12 -39.25 -9.20
C THR A 879 16.64 -39.03 -8.85
N GLY A 880 15.61 -39.15 -9.68
CA GLY A 880 15.44 -39.92 -10.90
C GLY A 880 14.46 -41.09 -10.69
N ALA A 881 13.16 -40.85 -10.94
CA ALA A 881 12.13 -41.79 -11.45
C ALA A 881 11.48 -42.90 -10.57
N ASN A 882 10.16 -42.74 -10.38
CA ASN A 882 9.04 -43.62 -10.80
C ASN A 882 8.73 -45.02 -10.17
N VAL A 883 7.47 -45.12 -9.68
CA VAL A 883 6.36 -46.02 -10.13
C VAL A 883 5.81 -47.11 -9.17
N SER A 884 4.46 -47.05 -9.02
CA SER A 884 3.48 -48.06 -8.53
C SER A 884 3.33 -48.21 -7.01
N LEU A 885 2.15 -48.30 -6.38
CA LEU A 885 0.83 -48.78 -6.80
C LEU A 885 -0.20 -48.33 -5.75
N ILE A 886 -1.29 -47.67 -6.14
CA ILE A 886 -2.69 -47.97 -5.74
C ILE A 886 -3.57 -47.22 -6.75
N ALA A 887 -4.22 -48.00 -7.59
CA ALA A 887 -5.21 -47.58 -8.56
C ALA A 887 -6.61 -48.03 -8.08
N ALA A 888 -7.63 -47.38 -8.65
CA ALA A 888 -9.07 -47.54 -8.50
C ALA A 888 -9.65 -46.86 -7.25
N ILE A 889 -10.57 -45.89 -7.35
CA ILE A 889 -11.72 -45.81 -8.26
C ILE A 889 -11.92 -44.35 -8.73
N GLY A 890 -11.94 -44.16 -10.05
CA GLY A 890 -12.53 -43.00 -10.70
C GLY A 890 -13.81 -43.43 -11.43
N ALA A 891 -14.92 -42.72 -11.19
CA ALA A 891 -16.04 -42.51 -12.12
C ALA A 891 -17.21 -41.82 -11.39
N LEU A 892 -17.21 -40.48 -11.24
CA LEU A 892 -18.45 -39.68 -11.21
C LEU A 892 -18.26 -38.13 -11.23
N VAL A 893 -17.43 -37.53 -12.08
CA VAL A 893 -17.51 -36.05 -12.30
C VAL A 893 -17.20 -35.70 -13.75
N LEU A 894 -18.04 -36.16 -14.69
CA LEU A 894 -17.97 -35.73 -16.10
C LEU A 894 -19.35 -35.68 -16.77
N LEU A 895 -20.39 -35.26 -16.04
CA LEU A 895 -21.75 -35.05 -16.59
C LEU A 895 -22.53 -33.88 -15.93
N ILE A 896 -21.86 -32.79 -15.53
CA ILE A 896 -22.52 -31.48 -15.25
C ILE A 896 -21.62 -30.35 -15.79
N GLY A 897 -21.19 -30.47 -17.05
CA GLY A 897 -20.32 -29.51 -17.74
C GLY A 897 -20.98 -28.93 -19.00
N GLY A 898 -22.30 -28.90 -19.07
CA GLY A 898 -23.03 -28.47 -20.26
C GLY A 898 -24.48 -28.15 -19.96
N SER A 899 -24.74 -27.12 -19.15
CA SER A 899 -26.06 -26.48 -18.95
C SER A 899 -25.95 -25.14 -18.20
N LEU A 900 -25.05 -24.24 -18.60
CA LEU A 900 -24.97 -22.86 -18.05
C LEU A 900 -24.62 -21.80 -19.11
N VAL A 901 -25.06 -22.02 -20.35
CA VAL A 901 -24.85 -21.11 -21.49
C VAL A 901 -26.17 -20.55 -22.06
N LEU A 902 -27.32 -20.76 -21.41
CA LEU A 902 -28.63 -20.29 -21.95
C LEU A 902 -29.54 -19.55 -20.97
N ILE A 903 -28.99 -18.94 -19.91
CA ILE A 903 -29.73 -17.97 -19.08
C ILE A 903 -28.83 -16.75 -18.82
N ARG A 904 -28.46 -16.05 -19.89
CA ARG A 904 -27.90 -14.69 -19.82
C ARG A 904 -28.31 -13.82 -21.03
N ARG A 905 -29.51 -14.09 -21.54
CA ARG A 905 -30.24 -13.27 -22.52
C ARG A 905 -31.73 -13.28 -22.18
N HIS A 906 -32.12 -12.61 -21.08
CA HIS A 906 -33.50 -12.13 -20.85
C HIS A 906 -33.59 -11.27 -19.57
N SER A 907 -32.74 -10.24 -19.47
CA SER A 907 -32.87 -9.20 -18.43
C SER A 907 -32.48 -7.83 -18.97
N GLN A 908 -32.96 -7.54 -20.18
CA GLN A 908 -32.95 -6.23 -20.83
C GLN A 908 -34.38 -6.03 -21.34
N LEU A 909 -35.26 -5.59 -20.44
CA LEU A 909 -36.57 -4.95 -20.63
C LEU A 909 -37.17 -4.84 -19.23
N PHE A 910 -37.44 -3.60 -18.80
CA PHE A 910 -37.85 -3.14 -17.45
C PHE A 910 -36.72 -2.84 -16.45
N LYS A 911 -35.95 -1.78 -16.72
CA LYS A 911 -35.98 -0.51 -15.96
C LYS A 911 -35.16 0.54 -16.69
#